data_AF-A0A8T0NCC2-F1
#
_entry.id   AF-A0A8T0NCC2-F1
#
_cell.length_a   1.000
_cell.length_b   1.000
_cell.length_c   1.000
_cell.angle_alpha   90.00
_cell.angle_beta   90.00
_cell.angle_gamma   90.00
#
_symmetry.space_group_name_H-M   'P 1'
#
loop_
_entity.id
_entity.type
_entity.pdbx_description
1 polymer ?
#
loop_
_entity_poly.entity_id
_entity_poly.type
_entity_poly.pdbx_seq_one_letter_code
_entity_poly.pdbx_strand_id
1 'polypeptide(L)'
;MLGNKPVAVKKLLETIDVDEEKFKKEMHCLMNLRHKNVVRFLGYCDETQQKSVEFDGKPVIADQRNRLLCFEFVPKCLQEHITDLKPANILLDDNMLPKIADFGLSRCFDEDQSKTITSKLIGSIGYLPQEFFDGHITLKLDIYSLGVIINEMLTGNKATSSEENVLKSWNDRLEMSERDIPLQQVRAFAEIAKMCTDPNKANRPSAHRIIEMLELGSADKFDEAGTSTSLVAQVPKPPAEVPIPEHGAGGGGSSGAREMERELDERFGYDRNFSAKYELGKEVGRGHFGHTCLARARKGDMRGQTLAVKVISKAEMTTAISIEDVRREVKILKALSGGHSNLVKFFDACEDALNVYIIMELCEGGGLLDRILSRGGRYNEGDAKIIVEQILNVVAFCHLQGVVHRDLKPENFLFSTMDEHSPMKIIDFGLSDFIRPDERLNDIVGSAYYVAPEVLRRSYSTEADMWSIGVITYILLCGIRPFWARSESGIFRSVLSADPDFDVTPWQSVSPEAKDFVKRLLNKDYRKRMTAAQALSHPWLRDERRQIPLDMLVFKLVKAYLRSTPLKRAALKALSRAVTEDELIYIRAQYNFLEPNSRDGRICMDNFRMALLQNSTDAMKESGTLEILYGLEQLAYRRMDFEEFRAATISPYQLEAVARWEEIANTAFEYFEQEGNRAITIEELAQEMNLSSAAYYSIVCDWIRPSDGKLSLLGYTKFLHGLTVGYVSLGAGHSNYKSNLSLEC
;
A
#
# COMPACT_ATOMS: atom_id res chain seq x y z
N MET A 1 -22.61 -10.36 -18.27
CA MET A 1 -24.01 -10.24 -18.73
C MET A 1 -24.70 -11.58 -18.52
N LEU A 2 -25.96 -11.59 -18.07
CA LEU A 2 -26.78 -12.81 -18.00
C LEU A 2 -28.05 -12.54 -18.81
N GLY A 3 -28.09 -13.08 -20.03
CA GLY A 3 -28.93 -12.51 -21.10
C GLY A 3 -28.55 -11.04 -21.36
N ASN A 4 -29.54 -10.18 -21.62
CA ASN A 4 -29.31 -8.75 -21.87
C ASN A 4 -29.16 -7.89 -20.60
N LYS A 5 -29.04 -8.48 -19.39
CA LYS A 5 -28.92 -7.72 -18.14
C LYS A 5 -27.47 -7.65 -17.62
N PRO A 6 -27.02 -6.49 -17.12
CA PRO A 6 -25.77 -6.38 -16.39
C PRO A 6 -25.83 -7.16 -15.07
N VAL A 7 -24.68 -7.69 -14.67
CA VAL A 7 -24.48 -8.54 -13.49
C VAL A 7 -23.19 -8.09 -12.82
N ALA A 8 -23.24 -7.85 -11.52
CA ALA A 8 -22.05 -7.60 -10.72
C ALA A 8 -21.36 -8.94 -10.42
N VAL A 9 -20.05 -9.03 -10.65
CA VAL A 9 -19.28 -10.27 -10.47
C VAL A 9 -18.13 -10.03 -9.50
N LYS A 10 -18.14 -10.71 -8.36
CA LYS A 10 -17.06 -10.73 -7.36
C LYS A 10 -16.18 -11.95 -7.65
N LYS A 11 -14.97 -11.74 -8.20
CA LYS A 11 -13.97 -12.80 -8.36
C LYS A 11 -13.25 -13.01 -7.04
N LEU A 12 -13.23 -14.26 -6.56
CA LEU A 12 -12.41 -14.65 -5.43
C LEU A 12 -11.01 -14.98 -5.96
N LEU A 13 -9.98 -14.36 -5.38
CA LEU A 13 -8.59 -14.65 -5.67
C LEU A 13 -8.13 -15.81 -4.79
N GLU A 14 -7.25 -16.67 -5.31
CA GLU A 14 -6.64 -17.77 -4.56
C GLU A 14 -5.72 -17.22 -3.47
N THR A 15 -6.28 -17.02 -2.27
CA THR A 15 -5.48 -17.10 -1.05
C THR A 15 -5.37 -18.56 -0.65
N ILE A 16 -4.16 -19.01 -0.34
CA ILE A 16 -3.94 -20.23 0.44
C ILE A 16 -4.82 -20.10 1.71
N ASP A 17 -5.60 -21.13 2.03
CA ASP A 17 -6.69 -21.16 3.03
C ASP A 17 -7.98 -20.37 2.74
N VAL A 18 -8.59 -20.55 1.55
CA VAL A 18 -10.07 -20.52 1.44
C VAL A 18 -10.62 -21.94 1.62
N ASP A 19 -10.88 -22.29 2.88
CA ASP A 19 -11.58 -23.52 3.29
C ASP A 19 -12.83 -23.76 2.41
N GLU A 20 -12.90 -24.95 1.83
CA GLU A 20 -13.94 -25.34 0.89
C GLU A 20 -15.32 -25.44 1.55
N GLU A 21 -15.37 -25.79 2.85
CA GLU A 21 -16.60 -25.77 3.64
C GLU A 21 -17.08 -24.34 3.91
N LYS A 22 -16.15 -23.40 4.09
CA LYS A 22 -16.49 -21.97 4.24
C LYS A 22 -17.10 -21.39 2.97
N PHE A 23 -16.53 -21.70 1.79
CA PHE A 23 -17.11 -21.30 0.50
C PHE A 23 -18.53 -21.88 0.30
N LYS A 24 -18.72 -23.18 0.58
CA LYS A 24 -20.04 -23.83 0.50
C LYS A 24 -21.06 -23.21 1.48
N LYS A 25 -20.66 -22.90 2.72
CA LYS A 25 -21.53 -22.25 3.72
C LYS A 25 -21.93 -20.82 3.31
N GLU A 26 -20.99 -20.03 2.79
CA GLU A 26 -21.27 -18.69 2.26
C GLU A 26 -22.28 -18.76 1.10
N MET A 27 -22.12 -19.72 0.18
CA MET A 27 -23.09 -19.97 -0.90
C MET A 27 -24.46 -20.38 -0.36
N HIS A 28 -24.51 -21.27 0.63
CA HIS A 28 -25.78 -21.72 1.20
C HIS A 28 -26.56 -20.59 1.88
N CYS A 29 -25.90 -19.75 2.69
CA CYS A 29 -26.53 -18.56 3.28
C CYS A 29 -26.99 -17.57 2.18
N LEU A 30 -26.19 -17.31 1.14
CA LEU A 30 -26.55 -16.40 0.04
C LEU A 30 -27.70 -16.90 -0.85
N MET A 31 -27.84 -18.22 -1.07
CA MET A 31 -28.94 -18.79 -1.87
C MET A 31 -30.29 -18.76 -1.15
N ASN A 32 -30.28 -18.79 0.19
CA ASN A 32 -31.50 -18.81 1.02
C ASN A 32 -32.00 -17.40 1.39
N LEU A 33 -31.14 -16.38 1.37
CA LEU A 33 -31.51 -14.99 1.65
C LEU A 33 -32.39 -14.40 0.53
N ARG A 34 -33.70 -14.24 0.82
CA ARG A 34 -34.67 -13.60 -0.08
C ARG A 34 -35.41 -12.46 0.63
N HIS A 35 -34.91 -11.24 0.47
CA HIS A 35 -35.58 -10.04 0.98
C HIS A 35 -35.51 -8.89 -0.04
N LYS A 36 -36.55 -8.04 -0.08
CA LYS A 36 -36.66 -6.92 -1.04
C LYS A 36 -35.53 -5.88 -0.90
N ASN A 37 -35.03 -5.69 0.32
CA ASN A 37 -33.94 -4.77 0.68
C ASN A 37 -32.56 -5.47 0.78
N VAL A 38 -32.35 -6.57 0.04
CA VAL A 38 -31.06 -7.28 -0.04
C VAL A 38 -30.69 -7.41 -1.52
N VAL A 39 -29.42 -7.20 -1.87
CA VAL A 39 -28.93 -7.39 -3.24
C VAL A 39 -29.03 -8.87 -3.61
N ARG A 40 -29.82 -9.16 -4.64
CA ARG A 40 -30.12 -10.55 -5.03
C ARG A 40 -28.88 -11.26 -5.57
N PHE A 41 -28.49 -12.35 -4.92
CA PHE A 41 -27.55 -13.32 -5.46
C PHE A 41 -28.17 -14.05 -6.66
N LEU A 42 -27.41 -14.16 -7.76
CA LEU A 42 -27.86 -14.73 -9.04
C LEU A 42 -27.26 -16.11 -9.32
N GLY A 43 -26.14 -16.46 -8.67
CA GLY A 43 -25.44 -17.73 -8.83
C GLY A 43 -23.93 -17.58 -8.66
N TYR A 44 -23.20 -18.69 -8.84
CA TYR A 44 -21.74 -18.71 -8.76
C TYR A 44 -21.14 -19.54 -9.91
N CYS A 45 -19.83 -19.40 -10.08
CA CYS A 45 -18.99 -20.33 -10.83
C CYS A 45 -17.91 -20.86 -9.88
N ASP A 46 -17.65 -22.17 -9.89
CA ASP A 46 -16.46 -22.81 -9.30
C ASP A 46 -15.94 -23.79 -10.36
N GLU A 47 -15.12 -23.28 -11.28
CA GLU A 47 -14.60 -24.03 -12.43
C GLU A 47 -13.09 -24.20 -12.29
N THR A 48 -12.64 -25.46 -12.23
CA THR A 48 -11.22 -25.81 -12.30
C THR A 48 -10.83 -26.05 -13.75
N GLN A 49 -9.98 -25.18 -14.31
CA GLN A 49 -9.48 -25.31 -15.68
C GLN A 49 -8.04 -25.84 -15.67
N GLN A 50 -7.82 -26.98 -16.33
CA GLN A 50 -6.48 -27.49 -16.56
C GLN A 50 -5.76 -26.68 -17.63
N LYS A 51 -4.64 -26.07 -17.24
CA LYS A 51 -3.83 -25.23 -18.10
C LYS A 51 -2.42 -25.78 -18.17
N SER A 52 -1.94 -26.05 -19.39
CA SER A 52 -0.53 -26.32 -19.61
C SER A 52 0.26 -25.04 -19.30
N VAL A 53 1.10 -25.09 -18.28
CA VAL A 53 2.05 -24.04 -17.89
C VAL A 53 3.46 -24.61 -17.98
N GLU A 54 4.45 -23.75 -18.22
CA GLU A 54 5.84 -24.19 -18.30
C GLU A 54 6.49 -24.09 -16.92
N PHE A 55 7.04 -25.20 -16.42
CA PHE A 55 7.76 -25.27 -15.15
C PHE A 55 9.07 -26.04 -15.39
N ASP A 56 10.21 -25.44 -15.03
CA ASP A 56 11.56 -25.96 -15.30
C ASP A 56 11.78 -26.43 -16.76
N GLY A 57 11.29 -25.65 -17.72
CA GLY A 57 11.44 -25.93 -19.16
C GLY A 57 10.63 -27.13 -19.66
N LYS A 58 9.62 -27.58 -18.89
CA LYS A 58 8.71 -28.66 -19.26
C LYS A 58 7.25 -28.18 -19.18
N PRO A 59 6.38 -28.59 -20.13
CA PRO A 59 4.95 -28.36 -19.98
C PRO A 59 4.41 -29.25 -18.86
N VAL A 60 3.89 -28.63 -17.81
CA VAL A 60 3.14 -29.28 -16.73
C VAL A 60 1.70 -28.80 -16.76
N ILE A 61 0.75 -29.66 -16.38
CA ILE A 61 -0.65 -29.26 -16.29
C ILE A 61 -0.89 -28.72 -14.88
N ALA A 62 -1.25 -27.43 -14.79
CA ALA A 62 -1.67 -26.80 -13.55
C ALA A 62 -3.19 -26.59 -13.56
N ASP A 63 -3.83 -26.94 -12.46
CA ASP A 63 -5.24 -26.63 -12.21
C ASP A 63 -5.38 -25.16 -11.81
N GLN A 64 -6.08 -24.35 -12.62
CA GLN A 64 -6.43 -22.97 -12.30
C GLN A 64 -7.90 -22.90 -11.86
N ARG A 65 -8.18 -22.60 -10.59
CA ARG A 65 -9.55 -22.60 -10.06
C ARG A 65 -10.17 -21.20 -10.11
N ASN A 66 -11.24 -21.04 -10.89
CA ASN A 66 -11.97 -19.78 -11.03
C ASN A 66 -13.25 -19.80 -10.19
N ARG A 67 -13.22 -19.15 -9.03
CA ARG A 67 -14.40 -18.92 -8.18
C ARG A 67 -14.97 -17.51 -8.39
N LEU A 68 -16.22 -17.43 -8.86
CA LEU A 68 -16.93 -16.18 -9.16
C LEU A 68 -18.29 -16.17 -8.46
N LEU A 69 -18.66 -15.05 -7.84
CA LEU A 69 -19.99 -14.83 -7.27
C LEU A 69 -20.74 -13.77 -8.07
N CYS A 70 -21.94 -14.08 -8.53
CA CYS A 70 -22.75 -13.22 -9.40
C CYS A 70 -23.95 -12.63 -8.65
N PHE A 71 -24.13 -11.32 -8.74
CA PHE A 71 -25.18 -10.56 -8.07
C PHE A 71 -25.93 -9.67 -9.07
N GLU A 72 -27.16 -9.27 -8.74
CA GLU A 72 -27.85 -8.25 -9.53
C GLU A 72 -27.08 -6.92 -9.50
N PHE A 73 -26.96 -6.28 -10.67
CA PHE A 73 -26.28 -5.00 -10.78
C PHE A 73 -27.22 -3.88 -10.30
N VAL A 74 -26.79 -3.15 -9.26
CA VAL A 74 -27.50 -1.98 -8.72
C VAL A 74 -26.73 -0.72 -9.14
N PRO A 75 -27.33 0.20 -9.91
CA PRO A 75 -26.57 1.23 -10.63
C PRO A 75 -26.13 2.43 -9.78
N LYS A 76 -26.70 2.63 -8.59
CA LYS A 76 -26.44 3.80 -7.73
C LYS A 76 -25.92 3.36 -6.35
N CYS A 77 -24.80 3.95 -5.95
CA CYS A 77 -24.26 3.79 -4.60
C CYS A 77 -24.57 5.04 -3.79
N LEU A 78 -24.96 4.90 -2.52
CA LEU A 78 -25.32 6.03 -1.62
C LEU A 78 -24.07 6.84 -1.14
N GLN A 79 -22.97 6.74 -1.87
CA GLN A 79 -21.64 7.18 -1.44
C GLN A 79 -21.42 8.70 -1.47
N GLU A 80 -22.45 9.47 -1.83
CA GLU A 80 -22.45 10.93 -1.65
C GLU A 80 -22.81 11.34 -0.21
N HIS A 81 -23.46 10.46 0.59
CA HIS A 81 -24.02 10.83 1.89
C HIS A 81 -23.82 9.74 3.00
N ILE A 82 -22.59 9.67 3.57
CA ILE A 82 -22.22 9.12 4.92
C ILE A 82 -21.79 7.60 4.96
N THR A 83 -21.26 7.01 6.07
CA THR A 83 -20.07 6.08 5.97
C THR A 83 -19.99 4.63 6.56
N ASP A 84 -20.59 4.14 7.67
CA ASP A 84 -20.64 2.67 7.99
C ASP A 84 -21.78 2.25 9.01
N LEU A 85 -22.33 1.02 9.15
CA LEU A 85 -22.39 -0.15 8.22
C LEU A 85 -22.35 0.39 6.81
N LYS A 86 -21.28 0.06 6.09
CA LYS A 86 -20.85 0.83 4.91
C LYS A 86 -22.07 1.23 4.10
N PRO A 87 -22.40 2.52 3.92
CA PRO A 87 -23.32 2.92 2.88
C PRO A 87 -22.75 2.59 1.49
N ALA A 88 -21.47 2.23 1.39
CA ALA A 88 -20.93 1.48 0.24
C ALA A 88 -21.50 0.05 0.08
N ASN A 89 -22.00 -0.56 1.17
CA ASN A 89 -22.77 -1.81 1.24
C ASN A 89 -24.29 -1.57 1.34
N ILE A 90 -24.78 -0.32 1.42
CA ILE A 90 -26.21 0.03 1.34
C ILE A 90 -26.44 0.73 0.00
N LEU A 91 -26.65 -0.07 -1.04
CA LEU A 91 -26.87 0.42 -2.41
C LEU A 91 -28.30 0.97 -2.54
N LEU A 92 -28.52 1.95 -3.43
CA LEU A 92 -29.86 2.41 -3.78
C LEU A 92 -30.25 1.85 -5.14
N ASP A 93 -31.45 1.27 -5.22
CA ASP A 93 -32.06 1.01 -6.52
C ASP A 93 -32.59 2.31 -7.18
N ASP A 94 -33.11 2.18 -8.40
CA ASP A 94 -33.58 3.34 -9.17
C ASP A 94 -34.74 4.11 -8.51
N ASN A 95 -35.41 3.52 -7.52
CA ASN A 95 -36.49 4.13 -6.74
C ASN A 95 -36.03 4.68 -5.39
N MET A 96 -34.71 4.80 -5.16
CA MET A 96 -34.10 5.22 -3.90
C MET A 96 -34.38 4.27 -2.72
N LEU A 97 -34.73 3.00 -2.96
CA LEU A 97 -34.89 2.01 -1.90
C LEU A 97 -33.53 1.40 -1.51
N PRO A 98 -33.19 1.35 -0.21
CA PRO A 98 -31.92 0.79 0.25
C PRO A 98 -31.87 -0.73 0.11
N LYS A 99 -30.72 -1.25 -0.32
CA LYS A 99 -30.40 -2.68 -0.43
C LYS A 99 -29.06 -3.00 0.20
N ILE A 100 -29.05 -3.95 1.14
CA ILE A 100 -27.81 -4.43 1.79
C ILE A 100 -27.04 -5.35 0.83
N ALA A 101 -25.73 -5.14 0.74
CA ALA A 101 -24.78 -5.87 -0.09
C ALA A 101 -23.61 -6.45 0.72
N ASP A 102 -22.88 -7.39 0.11
CA ASP A 102 -21.64 -8.02 0.62
C ASP A 102 -21.75 -8.78 1.95
N PHE A 103 -22.48 -9.90 1.93
CA PHE A 103 -22.61 -10.85 3.05
C PHE A 103 -21.41 -11.83 3.19
N GLY A 104 -20.28 -11.58 2.53
CA GLY A 104 -19.16 -12.54 2.44
C GLY A 104 -18.38 -12.80 3.73
N LEU A 105 -18.88 -12.30 4.86
CA LEU A 105 -18.37 -12.50 6.22
C LEU A 105 -19.50 -12.86 7.22
N SER A 106 -20.75 -12.86 6.77
CA SER A 106 -21.94 -13.11 7.60
C SER A 106 -22.00 -14.57 8.04
N ARG A 107 -22.48 -14.80 9.27
CA ARG A 107 -22.65 -16.14 9.84
C ARG A 107 -24.14 -16.39 10.08
N CYS A 108 -24.65 -17.49 9.55
CA CYS A 108 -25.97 -17.98 9.90
C CYS A 108 -25.89 -18.64 11.29
N PHE A 109 -26.78 -18.25 12.22
CA PHE A 109 -27.01 -18.97 13.47
C PHE A 109 -28.02 -20.11 13.22
N ASP A 110 -27.81 -21.27 13.84
CA ASP A 110 -28.82 -22.34 13.86
C ASP A 110 -30.03 -21.93 14.73
N GLU A 111 -31.20 -22.55 14.55
CA GLU A 111 -32.47 -22.08 15.16
C GLU A 111 -32.43 -21.96 16.70
N ASP A 112 -31.57 -22.73 17.38
CA ASP A 112 -31.38 -22.70 18.84
C ASP A 112 -30.18 -21.85 19.33
N GLN A 113 -29.39 -21.26 18.43
CA GLN A 113 -28.15 -20.52 18.79
C GLN A 113 -28.38 -19.01 18.93
N SER A 114 -28.19 -18.48 20.14
CA SER A 114 -28.26 -17.03 20.41
C SER A 114 -26.90 -16.31 20.49
N LYS A 115 -25.79 -17.07 20.54
CA LYS A 115 -24.41 -16.57 20.69
C LYS A 115 -23.41 -17.56 20.08
N THR A 116 -22.31 -17.04 19.53
CA THR A 116 -21.19 -17.84 19.00
C THR A 116 -19.86 -17.19 19.38
N ILE A 117 -18.85 -18.00 19.72
CA ILE A 117 -17.49 -17.52 20.03
C ILE A 117 -16.61 -17.66 18.79
N THR A 118 -15.73 -16.70 18.53
CA THR A 118 -14.83 -16.70 17.35
C THR A 118 -13.38 -16.42 17.75
N SER A 119 -12.44 -17.21 17.23
CA SER A 119 -10.99 -16.92 17.30
C SER A 119 -10.55 -15.89 16.24
N LYS A 120 -11.35 -15.66 15.20
CA LYS A 120 -11.09 -14.68 14.15
C LYS A 120 -12.06 -13.50 14.26
N LEU A 121 -11.55 -12.36 14.71
CA LEU A 121 -12.24 -11.06 14.75
C LEU A 121 -12.29 -10.47 13.33
N ILE A 122 -13.50 -10.27 12.78
CA ILE A 122 -13.66 -9.69 11.43
C ILE A 122 -14.81 -8.67 11.42
N GLY A 123 -14.48 -7.40 11.18
CA GLY A 123 -15.45 -6.31 11.03
C GLY A 123 -14.75 -4.96 10.86
N SER A 124 -15.51 -3.89 10.61
CA SER A 124 -14.98 -2.55 10.33
C SER A 124 -14.74 -1.76 11.62
N ILE A 125 -13.50 -1.32 11.84
CA ILE A 125 -13.10 -0.52 13.01
C ILE A 125 -13.93 0.78 13.07
N GLY A 126 -14.51 1.06 14.23
CA GLY A 126 -15.37 2.22 14.49
C GLY A 126 -16.88 1.91 14.61
N TYR A 127 -17.32 0.70 14.21
CA TYR A 127 -18.75 0.33 14.19
C TYR A 127 -19.04 -0.97 14.95
N LEU A 128 -18.00 -1.53 15.56
CA LEU A 128 -18.07 -2.70 16.41
C LEU A 128 -18.11 -2.22 17.87
N PRO A 129 -18.97 -2.80 18.73
CA PRO A 129 -18.97 -2.50 20.16
C PRO A 129 -17.79 -3.18 20.85
N GLN A 130 -17.46 -2.73 22.07
CA GLN A 130 -16.28 -3.21 22.80
C GLN A 130 -16.31 -4.74 23.04
N GLU A 131 -17.47 -5.34 23.33
CA GLU A 131 -17.55 -6.79 23.57
C GLU A 131 -17.34 -7.66 22.32
N PHE A 132 -17.25 -7.05 21.13
CA PHE A 132 -16.83 -7.76 19.93
C PHE A 132 -15.38 -8.25 20.05
N PHE A 133 -14.50 -7.42 20.64
CA PHE A 133 -13.08 -7.73 20.82
C PHE A 133 -12.84 -8.88 21.82
N ASP A 134 -13.83 -9.16 22.69
CA ASP A 134 -13.87 -10.34 23.56
C ASP A 134 -14.31 -11.63 22.82
N GLY A 135 -14.43 -11.61 21.49
CA GLY A 135 -14.78 -12.76 20.66
C GLY A 135 -16.26 -13.18 20.68
N HIS A 136 -17.14 -12.42 21.33
CA HIS A 136 -18.56 -12.77 21.54
C HIS A 136 -19.46 -12.25 20.40
N ILE A 137 -19.82 -13.12 19.44
CA ILE A 137 -20.80 -12.78 18.39
C ILE A 137 -22.23 -12.95 18.92
N THR A 138 -23.04 -11.89 18.82
CA THR A 138 -24.47 -11.88 19.17
C THR A 138 -25.26 -10.98 18.22
N LEU A 139 -26.57 -11.20 18.08
CA LEU A 139 -27.47 -10.34 17.28
C LEU A 139 -27.51 -8.86 17.76
N LYS A 140 -26.99 -8.55 18.95
CA LYS A 140 -26.90 -7.19 19.49
C LYS A 140 -25.66 -6.42 18.99
N LEU A 141 -24.78 -7.06 18.22
CA LEU A 141 -23.68 -6.40 17.51
C LEU A 141 -24.23 -5.59 16.34
N ASP A 142 -25.08 -6.20 15.50
CA ASP A 142 -25.68 -5.53 14.34
C ASP A 142 -26.53 -4.31 14.75
N ILE A 143 -27.21 -4.41 15.90
CA ILE A 143 -27.95 -3.30 16.52
C ILE A 143 -27.00 -2.16 16.91
N TYR A 144 -25.85 -2.45 17.50
CA TYR A 144 -24.86 -1.41 17.83
C TYR A 144 -24.32 -0.74 16.57
N SER A 145 -23.93 -1.55 15.58
CA SER A 145 -23.42 -1.07 14.31
C SER A 145 -24.45 -0.19 13.59
N LEU A 146 -25.74 -0.55 13.61
CA LEU A 146 -26.87 0.28 13.16
C LEU A 146 -26.96 1.61 13.92
N GLY A 147 -26.79 1.60 15.25
CA GLY A 147 -26.76 2.82 16.05
C GLY A 147 -25.65 3.79 15.64
N VAL A 148 -24.46 3.27 15.32
CA VAL A 148 -23.36 4.09 14.81
C VAL A 148 -23.65 4.61 13.39
N ILE A 149 -24.30 3.85 12.50
CA ILE A 149 -24.80 4.40 11.21
C ILE A 149 -25.64 5.63 11.47
N ILE A 150 -26.67 5.51 12.32
CA ILE A 150 -27.69 6.55 12.49
C ILE A 150 -27.03 7.81 13.08
N ASN A 151 -26.18 7.65 14.09
CA ASN A 151 -25.42 8.77 14.65
C ASN A 151 -24.49 9.42 13.59
N GLU A 152 -23.85 8.64 12.73
CA GLU A 152 -23.05 9.18 11.63
C GLU A 152 -23.92 9.91 10.60
N MET A 153 -25.05 9.33 10.18
CA MET A 153 -26.01 9.93 9.24
C MET A 153 -26.56 11.27 9.75
N LEU A 154 -26.77 11.39 11.06
CA LEU A 154 -27.23 12.62 11.69
C LEU A 154 -26.13 13.68 11.84
N THR A 155 -24.87 13.29 12.13
CA THR A 155 -23.84 14.25 12.57
C THR A 155 -22.67 14.43 11.61
N GLY A 156 -22.50 13.53 10.64
CA GLY A 156 -21.29 13.36 9.85
C GLY A 156 -20.12 12.73 10.63
N ASN A 157 -20.33 12.30 11.87
CA ASN A 157 -19.30 11.79 12.78
C ASN A 157 -19.74 10.49 13.48
N LYS A 158 -18.78 9.60 13.74
CA LYS A 158 -19.05 8.27 14.34
C LYS A 158 -19.27 8.33 15.85
N ALA A 159 -18.81 9.39 16.51
CA ALA A 159 -18.88 9.55 17.97
C ALA A 159 -20.27 10.00 18.43
N THR A 160 -20.82 9.34 19.45
CA THR A 160 -22.12 9.65 20.06
C THR A 160 -22.17 11.11 20.51
N SER A 161 -23.01 11.91 19.87
CA SER A 161 -23.22 13.32 20.19
C SER A 161 -24.44 13.50 21.10
N SER A 162 -24.47 14.56 21.91
CA SER A 162 -25.67 14.88 22.68
C SER A 162 -26.81 15.30 21.74
N GLU A 163 -28.02 14.85 22.07
CA GLU A 163 -29.27 15.13 21.34
C GLU A 163 -29.45 16.63 21.05
N GLU A 164 -29.19 17.49 22.03
CA GLU A 164 -29.21 18.96 21.88
C GLU A 164 -28.25 19.47 20.80
N ASN A 165 -27.03 18.91 20.70
CA ASN A 165 -26.05 19.31 19.70
C ASN A 165 -26.44 18.83 18.29
N VAL A 166 -27.05 17.64 18.18
CA VAL A 166 -27.60 17.14 16.91
C VAL A 166 -28.75 18.04 16.45
N LEU A 167 -29.74 18.27 17.32
CA LEU A 167 -30.90 19.10 17.02
C LEU A 167 -30.51 20.53 16.68
N LYS A 168 -29.54 21.12 17.39
CA LYS A 168 -28.99 22.45 17.04
C LYS A 168 -28.36 22.46 15.64
N SER A 169 -27.50 21.49 15.33
CA SER A 169 -26.87 21.40 14.00
C SER A 169 -27.87 21.16 12.86
N TRP A 170 -29.06 20.59 13.12
CA TRP A 170 -30.11 20.45 12.11
C TRP A 170 -31.01 21.69 12.02
N ASN A 171 -31.32 22.33 13.14
CA ASN A 171 -32.06 23.59 13.18
C ASN A 171 -31.33 24.73 12.46
N ASP A 172 -29.99 24.74 12.52
CA ASP A 172 -29.12 25.67 11.77
C ASP A 172 -29.06 25.35 10.25
N ARG A 173 -29.47 24.15 9.82
CA ARG A 173 -29.45 23.69 8.40
C ARG A 173 -30.80 23.74 7.70
N LEU A 174 -31.90 23.81 8.44
CA LEU A 174 -33.27 23.78 7.90
C LEU A 174 -33.86 25.20 7.79
N GLU A 175 -34.50 25.49 6.66
CA GLU A 175 -35.22 26.76 6.46
C GLU A 175 -36.41 26.88 7.43
N MET A 176 -36.81 28.10 7.78
CA MET A 176 -37.79 28.35 8.86
C MET A 176 -39.17 27.70 8.62
N SER A 177 -39.54 27.44 7.37
CA SER A 177 -40.78 26.78 6.96
C SER A 177 -40.79 25.25 7.14
N GLU A 178 -39.63 24.63 7.40
CA GLU A 178 -39.45 23.17 7.36
C GLU A 178 -39.05 22.57 8.72
N ARG A 179 -39.19 23.28 9.83
CA ARG A 179 -38.52 22.90 11.10
C ARG A 179 -39.23 21.83 11.92
N ASP A 180 -40.55 21.90 12.08
CA ASP A 180 -41.23 21.15 13.16
C ASP A 180 -41.23 19.62 12.95
N ILE A 181 -41.57 19.13 11.75
CA ILE A 181 -41.68 17.68 11.48
C ILE A 181 -40.31 17.00 11.33
N PRO A 182 -39.34 17.54 10.55
CA PRO A 182 -38.02 16.93 10.43
C PRO A 182 -37.21 16.94 11.73
N LEU A 183 -37.31 17.98 12.56
CA LEU A 183 -36.61 17.98 13.86
C LEU A 183 -37.16 16.91 14.81
N GLN A 184 -38.47 16.63 14.80
CA GLN A 184 -39.03 15.53 15.59
C GLN A 184 -38.53 14.16 15.09
N GLN A 185 -38.39 13.95 13.78
CA GLN A 185 -37.81 12.73 13.23
C GLN A 185 -36.33 12.59 13.57
N VAL A 186 -35.54 13.67 13.40
CA VAL A 186 -34.11 13.74 13.80
C VAL A 186 -33.94 13.41 15.28
N ARG A 187 -34.86 13.89 16.14
CA ARG A 187 -34.89 13.56 17.57
C ARG A 187 -35.06 12.06 17.82
N ALA A 188 -36.08 11.44 17.21
CA ALA A 188 -36.33 10.01 17.32
C ALA A 188 -35.16 9.17 16.81
N PHE A 189 -34.51 9.57 15.70
CA PHE A 189 -33.30 8.91 15.22
C PHE A 189 -32.11 9.06 16.19
N ALA A 190 -31.95 10.21 16.86
CA ALA A 190 -30.90 10.40 17.86
C ALA A 190 -31.13 9.56 19.13
N GLU A 191 -32.38 9.47 19.60
CA GLU A 191 -32.79 8.57 20.69
C GLU A 191 -32.49 7.10 20.35
N ILE A 192 -32.92 6.65 19.16
CA ILE A 192 -32.66 5.28 18.66
C ILE A 192 -31.15 5.03 18.57
N ALA A 193 -30.37 5.95 18.01
CA ALA A 193 -28.92 5.80 17.89
C ALA A 193 -28.24 5.62 19.25
N LYS A 194 -28.63 6.44 20.25
CA LYS A 194 -28.15 6.35 21.64
C LYS A 194 -28.51 5.01 22.29
N MET A 195 -29.75 4.54 22.14
CA MET A 195 -30.18 3.24 22.68
C MET A 195 -29.46 2.06 22.00
N CYS A 196 -29.25 2.14 20.69
CA CYS A 196 -28.52 1.14 19.91
C CYS A 196 -27.03 1.10 20.30
N THR A 197 -26.42 2.24 20.63
CA THR A 197 -25.00 2.34 21.02
C THR A 197 -24.73 2.15 22.52
N ASP A 198 -25.71 1.72 23.31
CA ASP A 198 -25.53 1.49 24.76
C ASP A 198 -24.38 0.49 25.01
N PRO A 199 -23.41 0.81 25.89
CA PRO A 199 -22.32 -0.10 26.25
C PRO A 199 -22.83 -1.46 26.78
N ASN A 200 -23.98 -1.49 27.46
CA ASN A 200 -24.63 -2.72 27.88
C ASN A 200 -25.55 -3.27 26.78
N LYS A 201 -25.11 -4.33 26.11
CA LYS A 201 -25.87 -5.05 25.06
C LYS A 201 -27.27 -5.54 25.47
N ALA A 202 -27.59 -5.64 26.76
CA ALA A 202 -28.93 -5.98 27.24
C ALA A 202 -29.92 -4.82 27.08
N ASN A 203 -29.46 -3.57 27.18
CA ASN A 203 -30.28 -2.36 27.06
C ASN A 203 -30.60 -2.01 25.61
N ARG A 204 -29.74 -2.42 24.66
CA ARG A 204 -29.93 -2.17 23.22
C ARG A 204 -31.28 -2.78 22.76
N PRO A 205 -32.08 -2.09 21.93
CA PRO A 205 -33.39 -2.57 21.48
C PRO A 205 -33.30 -3.81 20.56
N SER A 206 -34.44 -4.39 20.21
CA SER A 206 -34.54 -5.36 19.10
C SER A 206 -34.80 -4.62 17.78
N ALA A 207 -34.50 -5.24 16.64
CA ALA A 207 -34.82 -4.65 15.34
C ALA A 207 -36.32 -4.34 15.18
N HIS A 208 -37.18 -5.21 15.71
CA HIS A 208 -38.62 -4.98 15.77
C HIS A 208 -38.99 -3.73 16.57
N ARG A 209 -38.38 -3.55 17.76
CA ARG A 209 -38.62 -2.37 18.60
C ARG A 209 -38.12 -1.08 17.94
N ILE A 210 -37.02 -1.12 17.19
CA ILE A 210 -36.55 0.03 16.41
C ILE A 210 -37.60 0.42 15.35
N ILE A 211 -38.19 -0.55 14.65
CA ILE A 211 -39.24 -0.30 13.66
C ILE A 211 -40.46 0.35 14.33
N GLU A 212 -40.94 -0.17 15.47
CA GLU A 212 -42.04 0.46 16.23
C GLU A 212 -41.73 1.91 16.62
N MET A 213 -40.51 2.19 17.09
CA MET A 213 -40.10 3.55 17.49
C MET A 213 -40.08 4.52 16.29
N LEU A 214 -39.70 4.04 15.11
CA LEU A 214 -39.73 4.82 13.86
C LEU A 214 -41.16 5.09 13.37
N GLU A 215 -42.09 4.16 13.59
CA GLU A 215 -43.51 4.33 13.24
C GLU A 215 -44.26 5.24 14.23
N LEU A 216 -43.85 5.27 15.51
CA LEU A 216 -44.49 6.07 16.58
C LEU A 216 -43.88 7.47 16.81
N GLY A 217 -42.64 7.70 16.36
CA GLY A 217 -42.01 9.03 16.33
C GLY A 217 -41.54 9.60 17.68
N SER A 218 -41.35 8.76 18.72
CA SER A 218 -40.72 9.09 20.01
C SER A 218 -40.53 7.81 20.85
N ALA A 219 -39.44 7.72 21.64
CA ALA A 219 -39.23 6.62 22.57
C ALA A 219 -40.19 6.63 23.78
N ASP A 220 -40.54 7.81 24.30
CA ASP A 220 -41.19 7.99 25.60
C ASP A 220 -42.67 7.54 25.64
N LYS A 221 -43.34 7.45 24.48
CA LYS A 221 -44.80 7.25 24.40
C LYS A 221 -45.29 5.84 24.75
N PHE A 222 -44.42 4.92 25.15
CA PHE A 222 -44.80 3.53 25.43
C PHE A 222 -44.97 3.22 26.92
N ASP A 223 -44.27 3.94 27.81
CA ASP A 223 -44.37 3.70 29.25
C ASP A 223 -45.72 4.14 29.84
N GLU A 224 -46.46 5.01 29.14
CA GLU A 224 -47.86 5.37 29.47
C GLU A 224 -48.92 4.48 28.78
N ALA A 225 -48.53 3.58 27.87
CA ALA A 225 -49.45 2.80 27.01
C ALA A 225 -49.53 1.31 27.36
N GLY A 226 -49.37 0.95 28.64
CA GLY A 226 -49.37 -0.43 29.11
C GLY A 226 -50.75 -1.08 29.26
N THR A 227 -51.51 -1.35 28.18
CA THR A 227 -52.53 -2.46 28.16
C THR A 227 -53.09 -2.77 26.76
N SER A 228 -53.04 -4.06 26.34
CA SER A 228 -53.79 -4.70 25.22
C SER A 228 -53.64 -4.09 23.80
N THR A 229 -53.64 -4.85 22.70
CA THR A 229 -54.31 -6.13 22.46
C THR A 229 -53.58 -6.95 21.38
N SER A 230 -53.79 -8.26 21.38
CA SER A 230 -53.26 -9.20 20.37
C SER A 230 -53.82 -9.02 18.96
N LEU A 231 -52.96 -9.12 17.93
CA LEU A 231 -53.33 -9.78 16.66
C LEU A 231 -52.16 -10.64 16.17
N VAL A 232 -52.40 -11.95 16.07
CA VAL A 232 -51.46 -12.95 15.55
C VAL A 232 -51.75 -13.19 14.08
N ALA A 233 -50.72 -13.18 13.23
CA ALA A 233 -50.75 -13.83 11.92
C ALA A 233 -49.74 -15.00 11.93
N GLN A 234 -50.24 -16.20 11.67
CA GLN A 234 -49.50 -17.45 11.90
C GLN A 234 -48.56 -17.80 10.73
N VAL A 235 -47.40 -18.38 11.04
CA VAL A 235 -46.58 -19.13 10.07
C VAL A 235 -46.75 -20.63 10.36
N PRO A 236 -46.91 -21.52 9.35
CA PRO A 236 -47.30 -22.91 9.59
C PRO A 236 -46.19 -23.78 10.19
N LYS A 237 -46.57 -24.73 11.05
CA LYS A 237 -45.69 -25.77 11.57
C LYS A 237 -45.43 -26.87 10.53
N PRO A 238 -44.18 -27.35 10.36
CA PRO A 238 -43.92 -28.63 9.69
C PRO A 238 -44.48 -29.81 10.50
N PRO A 239 -44.81 -30.95 9.87
CA PRO A 239 -45.34 -32.13 10.56
C PRO A 239 -44.25 -32.85 11.38
N ALA A 240 -44.67 -33.56 12.43
CA ALA A 240 -43.79 -34.38 13.25
C ALA A 240 -43.58 -35.78 12.63
N GLU A 241 -42.35 -36.28 12.63
CA GLU A 241 -42.04 -37.69 12.38
C GLU A 241 -41.69 -38.44 13.68
N VAL A 242 -41.81 -39.77 13.62
CA VAL A 242 -41.98 -40.66 14.78
C VAL A 242 -40.65 -41.36 15.17
N PRO A 243 -40.32 -41.53 16.47
CA PRO A 243 -39.01 -42.05 16.90
C PRO A 243 -38.97 -43.57 17.11
N ILE A 244 -38.02 -44.28 16.49
CA ILE A 244 -37.66 -45.69 16.79
C ILE A 244 -36.20 -45.97 16.30
N PRO A 245 -35.41 -46.92 16.85
CA PRO A 245 -34.88 -46.98 18.22
C PRO A 245 -33.33 -47.11 18.29
N GLU A 246 -32.77 -47.12 19.49
CA GLU A 246 -31.37 -47.49 19.75
C GLU A 246 -31.08 -48.99 19.58
N HIS A 247 -30.05 -49.32 18.79
CA HIS A 247 -29.15 -50.49 18.87
C HIS A 247 -27.92 -50.14 18.01
N GLY A 248 -26.68 -50.55 18.23
CA GLY A 248 -26.02 -51.43 19.21
C GLY A 248 -24.52 -51.46 18.87
N ALA A 249 -23.64 -51.93 19.77
CA ALA A 249 -22.20 -51.74 19.63
C ALA A 249 -21.56 -52.42 18.39
N GLY A 250 -20.57 -51.75 17.78
CA GLY A 250 -19.70 -52.29 16.74
C GLY A 250 -18.42 -51.45 16.61
N GLY A 251 -17.27 -52.02 16.98
CA GLY A 251 -15.99 -51.29 17.00
C GLY A 251 -15.24 -51.31 15.66
N GLY A 252 -14.47 -50.26 15.41
CA GLY A 252 -13.55 -50.16 14.27
C GLY A 252 -12.70 -48.90 14.39
N GLY A 253 -11.44 -49.04 14.82
CA GLY A 253 -10.57 -47.89 15.05
C GLY A 253 -9.90 -47.39 13.79
N SER A 254 -9.90 -46.07 13.58
CA SER A 254 -8.89 -45.37 12.78
C SER A 254 -8.48 -44.09 13.52
N SER A 255 -7.17 -43.87 13.62
CA SER A 255 -6.58 -42.80 14.42
C SER A 255 -6.74 -41.44 13.75
N GLY A 256 -7.81 -40.71 14.11
CA GLY A 256 -7.90 -39.28 13.88
C GLY A 256 -6.97 -38.54 14.85
N ALA A 257 -5.82 -38.06 14.36
CA ALA A 257 -4.99 -37.14 15.13
C ALA A 257 -5.79 -35.86 15.39
N ARG A 258 -5.97 -35.49 16.66
CA ARG A 258 -6.43 -34.15 17.01
C ARG A 258 -5.34 -33.18 16.57
N GLU A 259 -5.65 -32.32 15.61
CA GLU A 259 -4.85 -31.13 15.38
C GLU A 259 -4.94 -30.27 16.64
N MET A 260 -3.87 -30.31 17.44
CA MET A 260 -3.64 -29.31 18.47
C MET A 260 -3.61 -27.95 17.80
N GLU A 261 -4.42 -27.00 18.29
CA GLU A 261 -4.15 -25.59 18.07
C GLU A 261 -2.70 -25.34 18.50
N ARG A 262 -1.84 -25.01 17.53
CA ARG A 262 -0.45 -24.66 17.83
C ARG A 262 -0.45 -23.29 18.49
N GLU A 263 -0.25 -23.26 19.80
CA GLU A 263 0.07 -22.03 20.53
C GLU A 263 1.17 -21.28 19.76
N LEU A 264 0.96 -19.97 19.53
CA LEU A 264 1.94 -19.14 18.85
C LEU A 264 3.20 -19.03 19.72
N ASP A 265 4.38 -19.33 19.16
CA ASP A 265 5.63 -19.22 19.92
C ASP A 265 6.07 -17.76 20.02
N GLU A 266 5.53 -17.06 21.02
CA GLU A 266 5.86 -15.67 21.42
C GLU A 266 7.26 -15.52 22.05
N ARG A 267 8.13 -16.53 21.89
CA ARG A 267 9.55 -16.43 22.24
C ARG A 267 10.31 -15.85 21.06
N PHE A 268 11.04 -14.78 21.34
CA PHE A 268 11.89 -14.12 20.35
C PHE A 268 13.34 -14.62 20.42
N GLY A 269 13.73 -15.30 21.51
CA GLY A 269 15.11 -15.75 21.73
C GLY A 269 16.05 -14.61 22.14
N TYR A 270 15.49 -13.50 22.61
CA TYR A 270 16.24 -12.35 23.10
C TYR A 270 16.64 -12.53 24.57
N ASP A 271 17.55 -11.68 25.05
CA ASP A 271 18.02 -11.75 26.43
C ASP A 271 16.91 -11.35 27.42
N ARG A 272 16.79 -12.08 28.54
CA ARG A 272 15.69 -11.93 29.53
C ARG A 272 16.07 -11.09 30.74
N ASN A 273 17.22 -10.43 30.69
CA ASN A 273 17.79 -9.68 31.80
C ASN A 273 17.54 -8.15 31.71
N PHE A 274 16.50 -7.71 31.00
CA PHE A 274 16.19 -6.29 30.75
C PHE A 274 16.30 -5.44 32.03
N SER A 275 15.58 -5.77 33.10
CA SER A 275 15.58 -5.02 34.36
C SER A 275 16.93 -5.04 35.11
N ALA A 276 17.83 -5.97 34.79
CA ALA A 276 19.17 -6.04 35.35
C ALA A 276 20.19 -5.22 34.55
N LYS A 277 19.93 -4.96 33.26
CA LYS A 277 20.73 -4.11 32.37
C LYS A 277 20.24 -2.65 32.32
N TYR A 278 18.93 -2.41 32.42
CA TYR A 278 18.29 -1.12 32.13
C TYR A 278 17.28 -0.70 33.21
N GLU A 279 17.07 0.61 33.31
CA GLU A 279 16.04 1.27 34.12
C GLU A 279 15.08 2.01 33.20
N LEU A 280 13.83 1.54 33.11
CA LEU A 280 12.79 2.22 32.33
C LEU A 280 12.32 3.49 33.05
N GLY A 281 12.18 4.58 32.32
CA GLY A 281 11.69 5.88 32.79
C GLY A 281 10.37 6.26 32.11
N LYS A 282 10.17 7.56 31.89
CA LYS A 282 8.94 8.11 31.31
C LYS A 282 8.75 7.71 29.84
N GLU A 283 7.49 7.58 29.42
CA GLU A 283 7.09 7.55 28.01
C GLU A 283 7.54 8.86 27.33
N VAL A 284 8.10 8.75 26.12
CA VAL A 284 8.57 9.87 25.28
C VAL A 284 7.92 9.89 23.90
N GLY A 285 7.27 8.79 23.49
CA GLY A 285 6.49 8.72 22.25
C GLY A 285 5.67 7.43 22.19
N ARG A 286 4.68 7.39 21.29
CA ARG A 286 3.82 6.22 21.07
C ARG A 286 3.68 5.95 19.57
N GLY A 287 3.90 4.70 19.17
CA GLY A 287 3.80 4.23 17.79
C GLY A 287 2.64 3.26 17.59
N HIS A 288 2.58 2.65 16.40
CA HIS A 288 1.49 1.74 16.03
C HIS A 288 1.48 0.42 16.83
N PHE A 289 2.65 -0.08 17.21
CA PHE A 289 2.84 -1.39 17.85
C PHE A 289 3.37 -1.29 19.30
N GLY A 290 3.26 -0.12 19.94
CA GLY A 290 3.78 0.05 21.29
C GLY A 290 4.19 1.49 21.62
N HIS A 291 4.98 1.65 22.68
CA HIS A 291 5.38 2.95 23.20
C HIS A 291 6.89 3.01 23.47
N THR A 292 7.47 4.18 23.25
CA THR A 292 8.90 4.42 23.46
C THR A 292 9.10 5.17 24.76
N CYS A 293 9.94 4.62 25.64
CA CYS A 293 10.30 5.24 26.91
C CYS A 293 11.77 5.67 26.91
N LEU A 294 12.07 6.72 27.68
CA LEU A 294 13.43 7.01 28.11
C LEU A 294 13.90 5.89 29.05
N ALA A 295 15.16 5.47 28.95
CA ALA A 295 15.76 4.52 29.88
C ALA A 295 17.19 4.93 30.28
N ARG A 296 17.69 4.38 31.38
CA ARG A 296 19.10 4.49 31.79
C ARG A 296 19.76 3.12 31.85
N ALA A 297 20.92 2.96 31.21
CA ALA A 297 21.70 1.73 31.31
C ALA A 297 22.36 1.60 32.70
N ARG A 298 22.13 0.48 33.37
CA ARG A 298 22.69 0.14 34.70
C ARG A 298 24.01 -0.63 34.64
N LYS A 299 24.25 -1.40 33.57
CA LYS A 299 25.40 -2.30 33.38
C LYS A 299 25.95 -2.25 31.95
N GLY A 300 27.09 -2.91 31.72
CA GLY A 300 27.79 -2.94 30.43
C GLY A 300 28.47 -1.62 30.08
N ASP A 301 28.99 -1.54 28.86
CA ASP A 301 29.80 -0.40 28.38
C ASP A 301 29.01 0.90 28.29
N MET A 302 27.68 0.80 28.21
CA MET A 302 26.75 1.94 28.20
C MET A 302 26.37 2.44 29.61
N ARG A 303 26.91 1.86 30.71
CA ARG A 303 26.48 2.18 32.08
C ARG A 303 26.45 3.70 32.34
N GLY A 304 25.29 4.18 32.78
CA GLY A 304 25.03 5.60 33.06
C GLY A 304 24.40 6.36 31.89
N GLN A 305 24.52 5.88 30.64
CA GLN A 305 23.97 6.53 29.47
C GLN A 305 22.43 6.50 29.47
N THR A 306 21.84 7.55 28.89
CA THR A 306 20.40 7.66 28.64
C THR A 306 20.10 7.14 27.23
N LEU A 307 19.05 6.33 27.09
CA LEU A 307 18.69 5.58 25.88
C LEU A 307 17.19 5.71 25.61
N ALA A 308 16.76 5.35 24.40
CA ALA A 308 15.36 5.12 24.09
C ALA A 308 15.08 3.61 24.06
N VAL A 309 13.91 3.21 24.55
CA VAL A 309 13.47 1.80 24.56
C VAL A 309 12.04 1.74 24.01
N LYS A 310 11.87 1.15 22.83
CA LYS A 310 10.55 0.82 22.26
C LYS A 310 10.06 -0.46 22.95
N VAL A 311 8.94 -0.35 23.66
CA VAL A 311 8.28 -1.42 24.41
C VAL A 311 7.07 -1.88 23.60
N ILE A 312 7.09 -3.14 23.18
CA ILE A 312 6.07 -3.74 22.31
C ILE A 312 5.41 -4.88 23.10
N SER A 313 4.09 -4.82 23.31
CA SER A 313 3.40 -5.80 24.15
C SER A 313 3.15 -7.11 23.38
N LYS A 314 3.46 -8.25 23.99
CA LYS A 314 3.17 -9.56 23.42
C LYS A 314 1.67 -9.83 23.33
N ALA A 315 0.88 -9.26 24.24
CA ALA A 315 -0.58 -9.34 24.20
C ALA A 315 -1.21 -8.65 22.96
N GLU A 316 -0.50 -7.72 22.33
CA GLU A 316 -0.93 -7.08 21.08
C GLU A 316 -0.54 -7.91 19.83
N MET A 317 0.37 -8.87 19.97
CA MET A 317 0.89 -9.74 18.89
C MET A 317 -0.05 -10.92 18.57
N THR A 318 -1.33 -10.62 18.34
CA THR A 318 -2.41 -11.62 18.14
C THR A 318 -2.27 -12.52 16.91
N THR A 319 -1.24 -12.33 16.07
CA THR A 319 -1.00 -13.12 14.85
C THR A 319 0.48 -13.48 14.67
N ALA A 320 0.74 -14.58 13.95
CA ALA A 320 2.09 -14.93 13.52
C ALA A 320 2.76 -13.81 12.67
N ILE A 321 1.96 -13.05 11.91
CA ILE A 321 2.45 -11.91 11.12
C ILE A 321 2.98 -10.81 12.06
N SER A 322 2.22 -10.39 13.06
CA SER A 322 2.68 -9.38 14.04
C SER A 322 3.92 -9.81 14.85
N ILE A 323 4.09 -11.11 15.12
CA ILE A 323 5.30 -11.64 15.74
C ILE A 323 6.50 -11.52 14.78
N GLU A 324 6.30 -11.89 13.51
CA GLU A 324 7.34 -11.84 12.50
C GLU A 324 7.72 -10.40 12.11
N ASP A 325 6.77 -9.46 12.12
CA ASP A 325 7.03 -8.04 11.88
C ASP A 325 7.98 -7.46 12.95
N VAL A 326 7.78 -7.81 14.22
CA VAL A 326 8.68 -7.40 15.32
C VAL A 326 10.04 -8.10 15.26
N ARG A 327 10.09 -9.38 14.84
CA ARG A 327 11.37 -10.06 14.55
C ARG A 327 12.11 -9.37 13.40
N ARG A 328 11.39 -8.99 12.34
CA ARG A 328 11.94 -8.31 11.16
C ARG A 328 12.43 -6.91 11.51
N GLU A 329 11.70 -6.13 12.31
CA GLU A 329 12.14 -4.81 12.78
C GLU A 329 13.50 -4.91 13.50
N VAL A 330 13.60 -5.80 14.51
CA VAL A 330 14.86 -6.01 15.24
C VAL A 330 15.98 -6.49 14.31
N LYS A 331 15.67 -7.39 13.38
CA LYS A 331 16.64 -7.90 12.41
C LYS A 331 17.16 -6.80 11.48
N ILE A 332 16.28 -5.97 10.91
CA ILE A 332 16.65 -4.84 10.05
C ILE A 332 17.46 -3.80 10.83
N LEU A 333 16.97 -3.35 12.00
CA LEU A 333 17.66 -2.37 12.84
C LEU A 333 19.07 -2.84 13.23
N LYS A 334 19.21 -4.09 13.66
CA LYS A 334 20.51 -4.68 14.00
C LYS A 334 21.43 -4.78 12.78
N ALA A 335 20.91 -5.22 11.64
CA ALA A 335 21.70 -5.48 10.43
C ALA A 335 22.13 -4.21 9.68
N LEU A 336 21.43 -3.09 9.86
CA LEU A 336 21.80 -1.75 9.37
C LEU A 336 22.63 -0.92 10.37
N SER A 337 22.68 -1.32 11.65
CA SER A 337 23.26 -0.51 12.74
C SER A 337 24.73 -0.16 12.47
N GLY A 338 25.06 1.13 12.59
CA GLY A 338 26.41 1.64 12.34
C GLY A 338 26.77 1.87 10.87
N GLY A 339 25.91 1.49 9.92
CA GLY A 339 26.16 1.69 8.49
C GLY A 339 25.92 3.11 7.96
N HIS A 340 25.12 3.93 8.65
CA HIS A 340 24.82 5.31 8.24
C HIS A 340 24.62 6.26 9.43
N SER A 341 25.07 7.52 9.30
CA SER A 341 25.00 8.52 10.38
C SER A 341 23.56 8.97 10.69
N ASN A 342 22.73 9.15 9.66
CA ASN A 342 21.32 9.55 9.79
C ASN A 342 20.36 8.38 10.11
N LEU A 343 20.85 7.21 10.53
CA LEU A 343 20.05 6.06 10.96
C LEU A 343 20.12 5.90 12.49
N VAL A 344 19.00 5.53 13.14
CA VAL A 344 18.96 5.32 14.59
C VAL A 344 19.86 4.15 14.99
N LYS A 345 20.81 4.40 15.89
CA LYS A 345 21.72 3.37 16.40
C LYS A 345 20.97 2.38 17.27
N PHE A 346 20.86 1.14 16.80
CA PHE A 346 20.42 -0.01 17.58
C PHE A 346 21.54 -0.50 18.52
N PHE A 347 21.19 -0.83 19.76
CA PHE A 347 22.13 -1.30 20.79
C PHE A 347 21.88 -2.73 21.27
N ASP A 348 20.65 -3.07 21.64
CA ASP A 348 20.29 -4.40 22.19
C ASP A 348 18.80 -4.69 21.95
N ALA A 349 18.42 -5.97 22.03
CA ALA A 349 17.03 -6.40 22.10
C ALA A 349 16.85 -7.37 23.26
N CYS A 350 15.81 -7.18 24.05
CA CYS A 350 15.47 -8.03 25.20
C CYS A 350 14.00 -8.47 25.12
N GLU A 351 13.64 -9.53 25.83
CA GLU A 351 12.25 -9.95 26.01
C GLU A 351 11.97 -10.32 27.47
N ASP A 352 10.73 -10.18 27.91
CA ASP A 352 10.26 -10.84 29.14
C ASP A 352 8.99 -11.67 28.85
N ALA A 353 8.20 -11.95 29.89
CA ALA A 353 6.95 -12.70 29.76
C ALA A 353 5.82 -11.91 29.08
N LEU A 354 5.91 -10.58 29.01
CA LEU A 354 4.82 -9.69 28.58
C LEU A 354 5.20 -8.78 27.41
N ASN A 355 6.49 -8.48 27.22
CA ASN A 355 6.97 -7.47 26.28
C ASN A 355 8.23 -7.89 25.52
N VAL A 356 8.44 -7.24 24.38
CA VAL A 356 9.72 -7.11 23.68
C VAL A 356 10.23 -5.69 23.86
N TYR A 357 11.53 -5.55 24.09
CA TYR A 357 12.24 -4.29 24.31
C TYR A 357 13.29 -4.09 23.22
N ILE A 358 13.19 -3.02 22.45
CA ILE A 358 14.18 -2.62 21.43
C ILE A 358 14.95 -1.41 21.98
N ILE A 359 16.24 -1.57 22.27
CA ILE A 359 17.09 -0.56 22.90
C ILE A 359 17.87 0.18 21.80
N MET A 360 17.70 1.50 21.73
CA MET A 360 18.24 2.38 20.68
C MET A 360 18.73 3.72 21.24
N GLU A 361 19.43 4.52 20.42
CA GLU A 361 19.84 5.88 20.82
C GLU A 361 18.65 6.81 21.06
N LEU A 362 18.77 7.68 22.06
CA LEU A 362 17.77 8.70 22.36
C LEU A 362 18.02 9.92 21.46
N CYS A 363 17.02 10.30 20.68
CA CYS A 363 17.02 11.54 19.91
C CYS A 363 16.28 12.62 20.71
N GLU A 364 17.01 13.60 21.26
CA GLU A 364 16.47 14.63 22.15
C GLU A 364 16.02 15.91 21.42
N GLY A 365 16.31 16.04 20.12
CA GLY A 365 16.10 17.25 19.32
C GLY A 365 14.70 17.46 18.72
N GLY A 366 13.73 16.64 19.10
CA GLY A 366 12.35 16.68 18.61
C GLY A 366 12.16 16.14 17.18
N GLY A 367 10.91 16.15 16.70
CA GLY A 367 10.54 15.69 15.36
C GLY A 367 10.75 16.73 14.27
N LEU A 368 10.73 16.28 13.01
CA LEU A 368 10.96 17.14 11.85
C LEU A 368 10.01 18.34 11.79
N LEU A 369 8.70 18.10 11.93
CA LEU A 369 7.70 19.19 11.87
C LEU A 369 7.80 20.14 13.06
N ASP A 370 8.06 19.63 14.28
CA ASP A 370 8.17 20.47 15.48
C ASP A 370 9.28 21.51 15.34
N ARG A 371 10.41 21.11 14.75
CA ARG A 371 11.58 21.97 14.51
C ARG A 371 11.37 22.96 13.36
N ILE A 372 10.52 22.63 12.40
CA ILE A 372 10.09 23.56 11.34
C ILE A 372 9.14 24.61 11.93
N LEU A 373 8.19 24.17 12.76
CA LEU A 373 7.21 25.04 13.41
C LEU A 373 7.86 25.98 14.45
N SER A 374 8.86 25.51 15.20
CA SER A 374 9.57 26.33 16.21
C SER A 374 10.34 27.52 15.61
N ARG A 375 10.68 27.48 14.31
CA ARG A 375 11.25 28.60 13.55
C ARG A 375 10.21 29.66 13.12
N GLY A 376 8.96 29.55 13.57
CA GLY A 376 7.93 30.59 13.36
C GLY A 376 7.48 30.75 11.91
N GLY A 377 7.45 29.65 11.13
CA GLY A 377 6.99 29.64 9.75
C GLY A 377 7.99 30.16 8.71
N ARG A 378 9.22 30.53 9.11
CA ARG A 378 10.30 30.88 8.19
C ARG A 378 11.11 29.65 7.82
N TYR A 379 10.57 28.86 6.90
CA TYR A 379 11.23 27.69 6.33
C TYR A 379 11.33 27.87 4.82
N ASN A 380 12.54 28.06 4.30
CA ASN A 380 12.77 28.37 2.89
C ASN A 380 13.28 27.16 2.11
N GLU A 381 13.39 27.27 0.77
CA GLU A 381 13.90 26.17 -0.06
C GLU A 381 15.28 25.68 0.38
N GLY A 382 16.18 26.56 0.84
CA GLY A 382 17.51 26.18 1.34
C GLY A 382 17.45 25.29 2.58
N ASP A 383 16.55 25.59 3.51
CA ASP A 383 16.31 24.71 4.67
C ASP A 383 15.74 23.36 4.23
N ALA A 384 14.78 23.36 3.31
CA ALA A 384 14.17 22.15 2.77
C ALA A 384 15.21 21.24 2.07
N LYS A 385 16.16 21.82 1.32
CA LYS A 385 17.26 21.08 0.69
C LYS A 385 18.09 20.32 1.72
N ILE A 386 18.47 20.94 2.84
CA ILE A 386 19.29 20.33 3.90
C ILE A 386 18.60 19.12 4.53
N ILE A 387 17.27 19.15 4.66
CA ILE A 387 16.49 18.02 5.17
C ILE A 387 16.32 16.92 4.12
N VAL A 388 15.88 17.29 2.91
CA VAL A 388 15.67 16.31 1.83
C VAL A 388 16.97 15.59 1.47
N GLU A 389 18.11 16.29 1.48
CA GLU A 389 19.44 15.68 1.33
C GLU A 389 19.70 14.59 2.38
N GLN A 390 19.45 14.86 3.67
CA GLN A 390 19.66 13.87 4.73
C GLN A 390 18.70 12.67 4.60
N ILE A 391 17.43 12.91 4.21
CA ILE A 391 16.45 11.86 3.93
C ILE A 391 16.94 10.98 2.78
N LEU A 392 17.34 11.58 1.66
CA LEU A 392 17.80 10.85 0.48
C LEU A 392 19.07 10.04 0.75
N ASN A 393 20.04 10.57 1.50
CA ASN A 393 21.27 9.83 1.81
C ASN A 393 20.97 8.54 2.60
N VAL A 394 20.16 8.61 3.67
CA VAL A 394 19.84 7.40 4.45
C VAL A 394 18.95 6.41 3.70
N VAL A 395 18.04 6.91 2.86
CA VAL A 395 17.17 6.06 2.03
C VAL A 395 17.95 5.39 0.90
N ALA A 396 18.87 6.11 0.24
CA ALA A 396 19.78 5.53 -0.75
C ALA A 396 20.64 4.40 -0.15
N PHE A 397 21.17 4.62 1.06
CA PHE A 397 21.87 3.59 1.82
C PHE A 397 20.96 2.37 2.08
N CYS A 398 19.75 2.55 2.62
CA CYS A 398 18.83 1.44 2.90
C CYS A 398 18.45 0.65 1.63
N HIS A 399 18.14 1.36 0.53
CA HIS A 399 17.81 0.76 -0.76
C HIS A 399 18.96 -0.05 -1.34
N LEU A 400 20.21 0.40 -1.16
CA LEU A 400 21.41 -0.36 -1.55
C LEU A 400 21.59 -1.65 -0.73
N GLN A 401 21.15 -1.67 0.54
CA GLN A 401 21.15 -2.90 1.36
C GLN A 401 19.97 -3.85 1.04
N GLY A 402 19.07 -3.48 0.12
CA GLY A 402 17.84 -4.24 -0.13
C GLY A 402 16.83 -4.13 1.02
N VAL A 403 16.72 -2.95 1.64
CA VAL A 403 15.69 -2.62 2.64
C VAL A 403 14.79 -1.51 2.11
N VAL A 404 13.47 -1.70 2.20
CA VAL A 404 12.44 -0.69 1.88
C VAL A 404 11.70 -0.30 3.16
N HIS A 405 11.47 0.99 3.38
CA HIS A 405 10.95 1.51 4.65
C HIS A 405 9.42 1.46 4.76
N ARG A 406 8.71 1.67 3.65
CA ARG A 406 7.24 1.60 3.49
C ARG A 406 6.40 2.62 4.29
N ASP A 407 6.91 3.19 5.37
CA ASP A 407 6.24 4.24 6.17
C ASP A 407 7.13 5.49 6.38
N LEU A 408 7.66 6.07 5.30
CA LEU A 408 8.38 7.34 5.40
C LEU A 408 7.41 8.51 5.60
N LYS A 409 7.56 9.19 6.73
CA LYS A 409 6.75 10.36 7.11
C LYS A 409 7.54 11.26 8.08
N PRO A 410 7.21 12.55 8.22
CA PRO A 410 7.97 13.48 9.06
C PRO A 410 8.08 13.06 10.54
N GLU A 411 7.11 12.33 11.06
CA GLU A 411 7.08 11.80 12.43
C GLU A 411 8.18 10.76 12.70
N ASN A 412 8.64 10.06 11.64
CA ASN A 412 9.68 9.04 11.73
C ASN A 412 11.11 9.62 11.59
N PHE A 413 11.24 10.95 11.51
CA PHE A 413 12.51 11.67 11.48
C PHE A 413 12.66 12.56 12.72
N LEU A 414 13.59 12.21 13.61
CA LEU A 414 13.93 12.98 14.80
C LEU A 414 15.32 13.62 14.67
N PHE A 415 15.62 14.64 15.48
CA PHE A 415 16.99 15.17 15.58
C PHE A 415 17.70 14.62 16.81
N SER A 416 19.00 14.35 16.69
CA SER A 416 19.78 13.76 17.78
C SER A 416 19.80 14.66 19.04
N THR A 417 19.91 15.97 18.84
CA THR A 417 20.01 17.01 19.88
C THR A 417 19.27 18.29 19.48
N MET A 418 19.07 19.18 20.45
CA MET A 418 18.43 20.49 20.24
C MET A 418 19.29 21.49 19.46
N ASP A 419 20.58 21.22 19.23
CA ASP A 419 21.50 22.11 18.52
C ASP A 419 21.06 22.34 17.07
N GLU A 420 21.13 23.56 16.55
CA GLU A 420 20.58 23.92 15.23
C GLU A 420 21.09 23.09 14.05
N HIS A 421 22.34 22.63 14.12
CA HIS A 421 22.98 21.76 13.11
C HIS A 421 23.01 20.27 13.50
N SER A 422 22.22 19.85 14.48
CA SER A 422 22.12 18.46 14.90
C SER A 422 21.73 17.53 13.75
N PRO A 423 22.33 16.33 13.60
CA PRO A 423 21.97 15.39 12.56
C PRO A 423 20.58 14.80 12.79
N MET A 424 19.82 14.73 11.70
CA MET A 424 18.52 14.05 11.63
C MET A 424 18.72 12.53 11.61
N LYS A 425 17.76 11.79 12.19
CA LYS A 425 17.78 10.34 12.41
C LYS A 425 16.44 9.75 11.99
N ILE A 426 16.46 8.70 11.15
CA ILE A 426 15.29 7.87 10.88
C ILE A 426 15.15 6.79 11.97
N ILE A 427 13.96 6.65 12.57
CA ILE A 427 13.81 5.93 13.86
C ILE A 427 12.91 4.68 13.88
N ASP A 428 11.96 4.51 12.95
CA ASP A 428 10.93 3.45 13.07
C ASP A 428 10.88 2.53 11.86
N PHE A 429 11.47 1.33 12.00
CA PHE A 429 11.49 0.30 10.96
C PHE A 429 10.40 -0.77 11.16
N GLY A 430 9.40 -0.51 12.00
CA GLY A 430 8.33 -1.47 12.33
C GLY A 430 7.44 -1.90 11.15
N LEU A 431 7.45 -1.15 10.05
CA LEU A 431 6.81 -1.52 8.78
C LEU A 431 7.81 -1.81 7.66
N SER A 432 9.12 -1.81 7.90
CA SER A 432 10.13 -2.04 6.86
C SER A 432 10.17 -3.50 6.39
N ASP A 433 10.71 -3.76 5.20
CA ASP A 433 10.98 -5.12 4.72
C ASP A 433 12.35 -5.27 4.04
N PHE A 434 12.79 -6.52 3.94
CA PHE A 434 13.86 -6.90 3.03
C PHE A 434 13.27 -7.16 1.64
N ILE A 435 14.03 -6.87 0.59
CA ILE A 435 13.60 -7.08 -0.79
C ILE A 435 14.76 -7.60 -1.65
N ARG A 436 14.57 -8.77 -2.27
CA ARG A 436 15.54 -9.32 -3.22
C ARG A 436 15.59 -8.51 -4.51
N PRO A 437 16.68 -8.63 -5.29
CA PRO A 437 16.71 -8.16 -6.67
C PRO A 437 15.52 -8.72 -7.47
N ASP A 438 14.80 -7.82 -8.15
CA ASP A 438 13.60 -8.08 -8.97
C ASP A 438 12.33 -8.54 -8.21
N GLU A 439 12.36 -8.65 -6.87
CA GLU A 439 11.19 -8.92 -6.03
C GLU A 439 10.28 -7.68 -5.89
N ARG A 440 8.97 -7.91 -5.66
CA ARG A 440 7.96 -6.87 -5.42
C ARG A 440 6.98 -7.31 -4.34
N LEU A 441 6.64 -6.37 -3.45
CA LEU A 441 5.74 -6.55 -2.31
C LEU A 441 4.28 -6.32 -2.71
N ASN A 442 3.36 -6.92 -1.95
CA ASN A 442 1.93 -7.01 -2.28
C ASN A 442 0.97 -6.69 -1.12
N ASP A 443 1.50 -6.41 0.07
CA ASP A 443 0.78 -5.88 1.21
C ASP A 443 0.32 -4.42 0.96
N ILE A 444 -0.59 -3.92 1.80
CA ILE A 444 -0.98 -2.50 1.82
C ILE A 444 -0.65 -1.98 3.20
N VAL A 445 0.42 -1.19 3.29
CA VAL A 445 0.98 -0.63 4.53
C VAL A 445 1.38 0.82 4.32
N GLY A 446 1.75 1.50 5.41
CA GLY A 446 2.18 2.89 5.41
C GLY A 446 1.04 3.88 5.66
N SER A 447 1.42 5.07 6.11
CA SER A 447 0.49 6.12 6.53
C SER A 447 -0.23 6.77 5.34
N ALA A 448 -1.56 6.95 5.44
CA ALA A 448 -2.44 7.18 4.29
C ALA A 448 -2.13 8.40 3.40
N TYR A 449 -1.48 9.45 3.92
CA TYR A 449 -1.08 10.63 3.13
C TYR A 449 0.22 10.42 2.33
N TYR A 450 1.04 9.45 2.72
CA TYR A 450 2.39 9.21 2.18
C TYR A 450 2.47 7.94 1.32
N VAL A 451 1.46 7.07 1.36
CA VAL A 451 1.40 5.82 0.61
C VAL A 451 1.44 6.05 -0.92
N ALA A 452 2.21 5.22 -1.63
CA ALA A 452 2.37 5.32 -3.07
C ALA A 452 1.23 4.63 -3.87
N PRO A 453 0.91 5.10 -5.10
CA PRO A 453 -0.14 4.52 -5.94
C PRO A 453 0.07 3.02 -6.21
N GLU A 454 1.31 2.56 -6.33
CA GLU A 454 1.64 1.16 -6.58
C GLU A 454 1.57 0.26 -5.32
N VAL A 455 1.64 0.82 -4.11
CA VAL A 455 1.33 0.10 -2.85
C VAL A 455 -0.16 -0.23 -2.80
N LEU A 456 -1.02 0.75 -3.13
CA LEU A 456 -2.47 0.53 -3.26
C LEU A 456 -2.82 -0.49 -4.36
N ARG A 457 -1.94 -0.67 -5.36
CA ARG A 457 -2.04 -1.69 -6.41
C ARG A 457 -1.32 -3.01 -6.09
N ARG A 458 -0.74 -3.15 -4.89
CA ARG A 458 -0.08 -4.38 -4.41
C ARG A 458 1.07 -4.89 -5.30
N SER A 459 1.87 -3.97 -5.84
CA SER A 459 3.07 -4.32 -6.60
C SER A 459 4.10 -3.19 -6.55
N TYR A 460 4.96 -3.20 -5.54
CA TYR A 460 5.92 -2.14 -5.27
C TYR A 460 7.28 -2.66 -4.77
N SER A 461 8.29 -1.83 -4.88
CA SER A 461 9.64 -2.05 -4.32
C SER A 461 10.14 -0.71 -3.74
N THR A 462 11.44 -0.47 -3.73
CA THR A 462 12.09 0.70 -3.12
C THR A 462 11.55 2.06 -3.62
N GLU A 463 11.00 2.11 -4.83
CA GLU A 463 10.41 3.33 -5.40
C GLU A 463 9.20 3.88 -4.62
N ALA A 464 8.51 3.08 -3.81
CA ALA A 464 7.41 3.55 -2.95
C ALA A 464 7.89 4.57 -1.90
N ASP A 465 9.08 4.38 -1.36
CA ASP A 465 9.73 5.33 -0.44
C ASP A 465 9.98 6.67 -1.16
N MET A 466 10.36 6.64 -2.45
CA MET A 466 10.63 7.85 -3.23
C MET A 466 9.39 8.72 -3.45
N TRP A 467 8.19 8.11 -3.54
CA TRP A 467 6.93 8.86 -3.54
C TRP A 467 6.67 9.53 -2.20
N SER A 468 6.90 8.80 -1.10
CA SER A 468 6.75 9.32 0.26
C SER A 468 7.67 10.53 0.51
N ILE A 469 8.92 10.48 0.01
CA ILE A 469 9.87 11.61 0.01
C ILE A 469 9.35 12.77 -0.85
N GLY A 470 8.72 12.48 -1.99
CA GLY A 470 8.02 13.48 -2.81
C GLY A 470 6.90 14.19 -2.03
N VAL A 471 6.09 13.45 -1.27
CA VAL A 471 5.03 14.01 -0.41
C VAL A 471 5.62 14.85 0.72
N ILE A 472 6.67 14.36 1.39
CA ILE A 472 7.38 15.13 2.43
C ILE A 472 7.93 16.43 1.83
N THR A 473 8.64 16.35 0.70
CA THR A 473 9.23 17.52 0.04
C THR A 473 8.18 18.54 -0.40
N TYR A 474 7.04 18.07 -0.92
CA TYR A 474 5.89 18.91 -1.23
C TYR A 474 5.43 19.68 0.01
N ILE A 475 5.19 18.98 1.14
CA ILE A 475 4.79 19.60 2.42
C ILE A 475 5.85 20.58 2.94
N LEU A 476 7.15 20.28 2.83
CA LEU A 476 8.23 21.17 3.26
C LEU A 476 8.26 22.49 2.46
N LEU A 477 7.88 22.47 1.18
CA LEU A 477 7.93 23.63 0.29
C LEU A 477 6.67 24.52 0.33
N CYS A 478 5.51 23.96 0.68
CA CYS A 478 4.24 24.70 0.62
C CYS A 478 3.36 24.63 1.89
N GLY A 479 3.71 23.79 2.87
CA GLY A 479 2.96 23.62 4.12
C GLY A 479 1.63 22.85 4.00
N ILE A 480 1.22 22.45 2.80
CA ILE A 480 -0.02 21.70 2.54
C ILE A 480 0.26 20.29 1.99
N ARG A 481 -0.73 19.40 2.09
CA ARG A 481 -0.63 18.01 1.60
C ARG A 481 -1.01 17.96 0.11
N PRO A 482 -0.28 17.22 -0.74
CA PRO A 482 -0.58 17.12 -2.18
C PRO A 482 -1.89 16.35 -2.46
N PHE A 483 -2.25 15.40 -1.58
CA PHE A 483 -3.47 14.63 -1.66
C PHE A 483 -4.22 14.74 -0.32
N TRP A 484 -5.45 15.26 -0.38
CA TRP A 484 -6.28 15.48 0.80
C TRP A 484 -7.74 15.10 0.51
N ALA A 485 -8.38 14.46 1.49
CA ALA A 485 -9.82 14.24 1.54
C ALA A 485 -10.26 14.02 2.99
N ARG A 486 -11.58 14.04 3.23
CA ARG A 486 -12.16 13.82 4.57
C ARG A 486 -12.08 12.37 5.08
N SER A 487 -11.61 11.42 4.26
CA SER A 487 -11.46 10.01 4.62
C SER A 487 -10.28 9.37 3.88
N GLU A 488 -9.72 8.30 4.44
CA GLU A 488 -8.63 7.51 3.84
C GLU A 488 -8.97 7.00 2.45
N SER A 489 -10.18 6.47 2.24
CA SER A 489 -10.65 6.05 0.91
C SER A 489 -10.74 7.23 -0.08
N GLY A 490 -11.00 8.45 0.40
CA GLY A 490 -10.92 9.66 -0.41
C GLY A 490 -9.48 10.00 -0.79
N ILE A 491 -8.54 9.88 0.16
CA ILE A 491 -7.10 10.12 -0.06
C ILE A 491 -6.55 9.08 -1.05
N PHE A 492 -6.86 7.79 -0.88
CA PHE A 492 -6.45 6.73 -1.80
C PHE A 492 -6.99 6.92 -3.22
N ARG A 493 -8.24 7.37 -3.38
CA ARG A 493 -8.78 7.77 -4.70
C ARG A 493 -7.96 8.92 -5.29
N SER A 494 -7.69 9.96 -4.50
CA SER A 494 -6.87 11.11 -4.92
C SER A 494 -5.46 10.70 -5.37
N VAL A 495 -4.75 9.91 -4.56
CA VAL A 495 -3.43 9.32 -4.89
C VAL A 495 -3.45 8.53 -6.21
N LEU A 496 -4.53 7.77 -6.48
CA LEU A 496 -4.65 6.97 -7.69
C LEU A 496 -5.01 7.78 -8.94
N SER A 497 -5.83 8.83 -8.83
CA SER A 497 -6.41 9.54 -9.98
C SER A 497 -6.01 11.00 -10.14
N ALA A 498 -5.89 11.79 -9.06
CA ALA A 498 -5.60 13.22 -9.12
C ALA A 498 -4.09 13.49 -9.22
N ASP A 499 -3.70 14.59 -9.86
CA ASP A 499 -2.30 15.05 -9.90
C ASP A 499 -2.07 16.13 -8.84
N PRO A 500 -0.86 16.24 -8.26
CA PRO A 500 -0.56 17.26 -7.26
C PRO A 500 -0.60 18.68 -7.86
N ASP A 501 -1.21 19.61 -7.12
CA ASP A 501 -1.36 21.01 -7.51
C ASP A 501 -0.06 21.80 -7.27
N PHE A 502 0.41 22.53 -8.28
CA PHE A 502 1.61 23.39 -8.22
C PHE A 502 1.31 24.86 -8.55
N ASP A 503 0.03 25.23 -8.64
CA ASP A 503 -0.44 26.59 -8.93
C ASP A 503 -0.95 27.31 -7.67
N VAL A 504 -1.30 26.56 -6.62
CA VAL A 504 -1.63 27.08 -5.29
C VAL A 504 -0.45 27.75 -4.58
N THR A 505 -0.72 28.86 -3.89
CA THR A 505 0.25 29.57 -3.05
C THR A 505 0.80 28.65 -1.95
N PRO A 506 2.13 28.65 -1.65
CA PRO A 506 3.20 29.49 -2.20
C PRO A 506 3.94 28.93 -3.43
N TRP A 507 3.46 27.88 -4.12
CA TRP A 507 4.19 27.30 -5.26
C TRP A 507 4.52 28.31 -6.36
N GLN A 508 3.72 29.35 -6.54
CA GLN A 508 4.02 30.44 -7.49
C GLN A 508 5.40 31.08 -7.27
N SER A 509 5.87 31.16 -6.01
CA SER A 509 7.20 31.65 -5.63
C SER A 509 8.31 30.58 -5.55
N VAL A 510 7.96 29.29 -5.64
CA VAL A 510 8.90 28.17 -5.58
C VAL A 510 9.61 27.96 -6.93
N SER A 511 10.91 27.69 -6.88
CA SER A 511 11.79 27.57 -8.05
C SER A 511 11.33 26.49 -9.06
N PRO A 512 11.58 26.69 -10.37
CA PRO A 512 11.31 25.67 -11.39
C PRO A 512 11.99 24.33 -11.09
N GLU A 513 13.21 24.36 -10.57
CA GLU A 513 14.00 23.17 -10.24
C GLU A 513 13.39 22.39 -9.06
N ALA A 514 12.85 23.08 -8.04
CA ALA A 514 12.12 22.45 -6.95
C ALA A 514 10.83 21.79 -7.43
N LYS A 515 10.09 22.45 -8.33
CA LYS A 515 8.87 21.90 -8.94
C LYS A 515 9.18 20.66 -9.77
N ASP A 516 10.23 20.70 -10.58
CA ASP A 516 10.66 19.53 -11.37
C ASP A 516 11.07 18.37 -10.47
N PHE A 517 11.87 18.65 -9.43
CA PHE A 517 12.27 17.66 -8.44
C PHE A 517 11.06 16.92 -7.82
N VAL A 518 10.08 17.68 -7.33
CA VAL A 518 8.87 17.10 -6.71
C VAL A 518 7.98 16.39 -7.73
N LYS A 519 7.84 16.90 -8.96
CA LYS A 519 7.12 16.21 -10.06
C LYS A 519 7.77 14.87 -10.41
N ARG A 520 9.10 14.81 -10.46
CA ARG A 520 9.86 13.58 -10.74
C ARG A 520 9.78 12.56 -9.61
N LEU A 521 9.57 12.99 -8.36
CA LEU A 521 9.29 12.09 -7.23
C LEU A 521 7.81 11.66 -7.13
N LEU A 522 6.86 12.55 -7.44
CA LEU A 522 5.42 12.27 -7.44
C LEU A 522 4.90 11.75 -8.79
N ASN A 523 5.77 11.15 -9.61
CA ASN A 523 5.34 10.49 -10.83
C ASN A 523 4.57 9.20 -10.50
N LYS A 524 3.34 9.07 -11.01
CA LYS A 524 2.46 7.90 -10.82
C LYS A 524 2.98 6.63 -11.51
N ASP A 525 3.77 6.77 -12.58
CA ASP A 525 4.53 5.65 -13.12
C ASP A 525 5.83 5.52 -12.33
N TYR A 526 5.85 4.53 -11.45
CA TYR A 526 6.93 4.28 -10.52
C TYR A 526 8.30 4.06 -11.20
N ARG A 527 8.31 3.67 -12.49
CA ARG A 527 9.54 3.45 -13.29
C ARG A 527 10.15 4.76 -13.78
N LYS A 528 9.34 5.81 -13.88
CA LYS A 528 9.74 7.17 -14.26
C LYS A 528 10.28 7.96 -13.07
N ARG A 529 10.08 7.45 -11.86
CA ARG A 529 10.51 8.06 -10.60
C ARG A 529 12.05 7.97 -10.48
N MET A 530 12.65 9.02 -9.92
CA MET A 530 14.08 8.99 -9.58
C MET A 530 14.33 8.04 -8.40
N THR A 531 15.48 7.38 -8.39
CA THR A 531 16.03 6.76 -7.18
C THR A 531 16.56 7.83 -6.21
N ALA A 532 16.86 7.45 -4.97
CA ALA A 532 17.44 8.38 -4.01
C ALA A 532 18.82 8.90 -4.44
N ALA A 533 19.65 8.06 -5.05
CA ALA A 533 20.96 8.46 -5.61
C ALA A 533 20.81 9.44 -6.78
N GLN A 534 19.85 9.22 -7.69
CA GLN A 534 19.56 10.15 -8.78
C GLN A 534 19.03 11.49 -8.26
N ALA A 535 18.12 11.46 -7.29
CA ALA A 535 17.57 12.66 -6.67
C ALA A 535 18.66 13.55 -6.04
N LEU A 536 19.71 12.97 -5.42
CA LEU A 536 20.86 13.72 -4.89
C LEU A 536 21.71 14.45 -5.95
N SER A 537 21.62 14.05 -7.21
CA SER A 537 22.30 14.68 -8.36
C SER A 537 21.46 15.74 -9.08
N HIS A 538 20.17 15.83 -8.75
CA HIS A 538 19.20 16.70 -9.39
C HIS A 538 19.59 18.19 -9.26
N PRO A 539 19.40 19.04 -10.30
CA PRO A 539 19.77 20.47 -10.26
C PRO A 539 19.33 21.22 -8.99
N TRP A 540 18.15 20.91 -8.45
CA TRP A 540 17.66 21.52 -7.19
C TRP A 540 18.56 21.25 -5.99
N LEU A 541 19.14 20.05 -5.85
CA LEU A 541 19.99 19.65 -4.72
C LEU A 541 21.50 19.67 -5.05
N ARG A 542 21.86 19.79 -6.32
CA ARG A 542 23.22 19.55 -6.84
C ARG A 542 24.29 20.36 -6.10
N ASP A 543 25.32 19.64 -5.62
CA ASP A 543 26.57 20.18 -5.10
C ASP A 543 27.72 19.35 -5.72
N GLU A 544 28.67 20.00 -6.39
CA GLU A 544 29.82 19.35 -7.04
C GLU A 544 30.75 18.62 -6.06
N ARG A 545 30.67 18.96 -4.76
CA ARG A 545 31.48 18.34 -3.70
C ARG A 545 30.82 17.08 -3.12
N ARG A 546 29.54 16.85 -3.39
CA ARG A 546 28.80 15.72 -2.83
C ARG A 546 29.10 14.44 -3.60
N GLN A 547 29.49 13.40 -2.88
CA GLN A 547 29.55 12.05 -3.43
C GLN A 547 28.12 11.49 -3.59
N ILE A 548 27.78 11.03 -4.79
CA ILE A 548 26.52 10.33 -5.04
C ILE A 548 26.69 8.87 -4.59
N PRO A 549 25.82 8.32 -3.72
CA PRO A 549 25.93 6.94 -3.27
C PRO A 549 25.71 5.94 -4.40
N LEU A 550 26.28 4.74 -4.26
CA LEU A 550 26.11 3.65 -5.21
C LEU A 550 24.63 3.24 -5.33
N ASP A 551 24.15 3.08 -6.57
CA ASP A 551 22.75 2.80 -6.85
C ASP A 551 22.54 1.38 -7.39
N MET A 552 21.66 0.62 -6.74
CA MET A 552 21.25 -0.71 -7.17
C MET A 552 20.61 -0.73 -8.58
N LEU A 553 20.06 0.41 -9.04
CA LEU A 553 19.55 0.56 -10.40
C LEU A 553 20.63 0.32 -11.47
N VAL A 554 21.88 0.74 -11.22
CA VAL A 554 23.02 0.52 -12.14
C VAL A 554 23.19 -0.97 -12.42
N PHE A 555 23.16 -1.80 -11.38
CA PHE A 555 23.30 -3.25 -11.48
C PHE A 555 22.12 -3.87 -12.24
N LYS A 556 20.90 -3.42 -11.97
CA LYS A 556 19.68 -3.86 -12.67
C LYS A 556 19.72 -3.53 -14.17
N LEU A 557 20.14 -2.32 -14.54
CA LEU A 557 20.23 -1.88 -15.94
C LEU A 557 21.38 -2.58 -16.68
N VAL A 558 22.56 -2.73 -16.08
CA VAL A 558 23.68 -3.48 -16.69
C VAL A 558 23.30 -4.96 -16.88
N LYS A 559 22.64 -5.61 -15.91
CA LYS A 559 22.08 -6.97 -16.04
C LYS A 559 21.13 -7.08 -17.23
N ALA A 560 20.24 -6.11 -17.43
CA ALA A 560 19.33 -6.06 -18.57
C ALA A 560 20.06 -5.81 -19.91
N TYR A 561 21.04 -4.92 -19.95
CA TYR A 561 21.86 -4.63 -21.14
C TYR A 561 22.71 -5.83 -21.57
N LEU A 562 23.31 -6.55 -20.63
CA LEU A 562 24.06 -7.79 -20.90
C LEU A 562 23.16 -8.90 -21.47
N ARG A 563 21.87 -8.92 -21.11
CA ARG A 563 20.88 -9.85 -21.70
C ARG A 563 20.21 -9.31 -22.98
N SER A 564 20.41 -8.04 -23.31
CA SER A 564 19.80 -7.38 -24.48
C SER A 564 20.46 -7.80 -25.79
N THR A 565 19.65 -7.88 -26.85
CA THR A 565 20.07 -8.17 -28.22
C THR A 565 20.96 -7.07 -28.82
N PRO A 566 21.69 -7.34 -29.92
CA PRO A 566 22.49 -6.32 -30.61
C PRO A 566 21.66 -5.09 -31.03
N LEU A 567 20.44 -5.28 -31.53
CA LEU A 567 19.55 -4.20 -31.93
C LEU A 567 19.12 -3.33 -30.74
N LYS A 568 18.74 -3.97 -29.62
CA LYS A 568 18.38 -3.27 -28.38
C LYS A 568 19.57 -2.50 -27.80
N ARG A 569 20.77 -3.07 -27.83
CA ARG A 569 22.00 -2.37 -27.41
C ARG A 569 22.34 -1.19 -28.32
N ALA A 570 22.15 -1.31 -29.64
CA ALA A 570 22.31 -0.20 -30.57
C ALA A 570 21.29 0.93 -30.30
N ALA A 571 20.04 0.58 -30.02
CA ALA A 571 18.99 1.54 -29.67
C ALA A 571 19.30 2.32 -28.38
N LEU A 572 19.76 1.62 -27.32
CA LEU A 572 20.19 2.24 -26.06
C LEU A 572 21.47 3.07 -26.22
N LYS A 573 22.42 2.63 -27.06
CA LYS A 573 23.63 3.40 -27.39
C LYS A 573 23.27 4.71 -28.10
N ALA A 574 22.33 4.68 -29.04
CA ALA A 574 21.83 5.89 -29.71
C ALA A 574 21.16 6.86 -28.72
N LEU A 575 20.34 6.36 -27.79
CA LEU A 575 19.77 7.14 -26.69
C LEU A 575 20.85 7.76 -25.81
N SER A 576 21.89 7.00 -25.48
CA SER A 576 22.99 7.45 -24.62
C SER A 576 23.81 8.60 -25.20
N ARG A 577 23.80 8.78 -26.52
CA ARG A 577 24.48 9.90 -27.20
C ARG A 577 23.64 11.17 -27.28
N ALA A 578 22.32 11.07 -27.14
CA ALA A 578 21.39 12.20 -27.27
C ALA A 578 21.13 12.97 -25.96
N VAL A 579 21.54 12.42 -24.82
CA VAL A 579 21.41 13.09 -23.51
C VAL A 579 22.49 14.15 -23.29
N THR A 580 22.15 15.20 -22.55
CA THR A 580 23.04 16.32 -22.20
C THR A 580 24.00 15.93 -21.08
N GLU A 581 25.10 16.70 -20.92
CA GLU A 581 26.04 16.51 -19.80
C GLU A 581 25.37 16.58 -18.41
N ASP A 582 24.29 17.36 -18.26
CA ASP A 582 23.51 17.42 -17.02
C ASP A 582 22.93 16.06 -16.60
N GLU A 583 22.38 15.30 -17.54
CA GLU A 583 21.85 13.95 -17.29
C GLU A 583 22.99 12.91 -17.15
N LEU A 584 24.19 13.22 -17.64
CA LEU A 584 25.37 12.38 -17.48
C LEU A 584 26.05 12.52 -16.11
N ILE A 585 25.75 13.55 -15.30
CA ILE A 585 26.37 13.73 -13.99
C ILE A 585 26.15 12.51 -13.08
N TYR A 586 24.91 11.99 -13.01
CA TYR A 586 24.60 10.77 -12.26
C TYR A 586 25.37 9.56 -12.80
N ILE A 587 25.32 9.32 -14.12
CA ILE A 587 25.96 8.17 -14.76
C ILE A 587 27.48 8.21 -14.57
N ARG A 588 28.10 9.39 -14.71
CA ARG A 588 29.54 9.62 -14.51
C ARG A 588 29.94 9.43 -13.04
N ALA A 589 29.11 9.86 -12.09
CA ALA A 589 29.33 9.61 -10.67
C ALA A 589 29.29 8.10 -10.37
N GLN A 590 28.30 7.37 -10.86
CA GLN A 590 28.22 5.90 -10.69
C GLN A 590 29.40 5.18 -11.36
N TYR A 591 29.82 5.60 -12.55
CA TYR A 591 31.00 5.01 -13.23
C TYR A 591 32.28 5.19 -12.41
N ASN A 592 32.50 6.40 -11.88
CA ASN A 592 33.65 6.71 -11.05
C ASN A 592 33.61 5.97 -9.71
N PHE A 593 32.42 5.76 -9.13
CA PHE A 593 32.23 4.99 -7.90
C PHE A 593 32.67 3.52 -8.05
N LEU A 594 32.56 2.95 -9.25
CA LEU A 594 33.05 1.60 -9.55
C LEU A 594 34.59 1.51 -9.69
N GLU A 595 35.33 2.60 -9.45
CA GLU A 595 36.81 2.67 -9.52
C GLU A 595 37.40 2.09 -10.82
N PRO A 596 37.13 2.69 -12.00
CA PRO A 596 37.64 2.22 -13.28
C PRO A 596 39.17 2.11 -13.27
N ASN A 597 39.70 1.06 -13.91
CA ASN A 597 41.14 0.77 -13.87
C ASN A 597 41.96 1.94 -14.43
N SER A 598 42.93 2.43 -13.65
CA SER A 598 43.71 3.64 -13.97
C SER A 598 44.59 3.54 -15.23
N ARG A 599 44.75 2.35 -15.83
CA ARG A 599 45.55 2.16 -17.07
C ARG A 599 44.74 2.21 -18.35
N ASP A 600 43.55 1.60 -18.37
CA ASP A 600 42.69 1.52 -19.57
C ASP A 600 41.33 2.23 -19.41
N GLY A 601 41.07 2.79 -18.23
CA GLY A 601 39.86 3.54 -17.90
C GLY A 601 38.59 2.69 -17.85
N ARG A 602 38.69 1.36 -17.72
CA ARG A 602 37.58 0.40 -17.85
C ARG A 602 37.20 -0.29 -16.54
N ILE A 603 35.95 -0.74 -16.46
CA ILE A 603 35.42 -1.57 -15.37
C ILE A 603 35.21 -3.03 -15.82
N CYS A 604 35.28 -3.97 -14.87
CA CYS A 604 34.98 -5.39 -15.05
C CYS A 604 34.11 -5.94 -13.89
N MET A 605 33.83 -7.24 -13.87
CA MET A 605 33.04 -7.89 -12.81
C MET A 605 33.56 -7.62 -11.39
N ASP A 606 34.89 -7.54 -11.20
CA ASP A 606 35.47 -7.30 -9.89
C ASP A 606 35.19 -5.88 -9.37
N ASN A 607 35.08 -4.88 -10.25
CA ASN A 607 34.68 -3.52 -9.86
C ASN A 607 33.27 -3.51 -9.24
N PHE A 608 32.30 -4.14 -9.91
CA PHE A 608 30.92 -4.27 -9.41
C PHE A 608 30.86 -5.07 -8.09
N ARG A 609 31.64 -6.15 -7.98
CA ARG A 609 31.73 -6.97 -6.77
C ARG A 609 32.32 -6.17 -5.59
N MET A 610 33.45 -5.50 -5.80
CA MET A 610 34.14 -4.73 -4.76
C MET A 610 33.29 -3.56 -4.28
N ALA A 611 32.64 -2.82 -5.19
CA ALA A 611 31.79 -1.71 -4.84
C ALA A 611 30.59 -2.11 -3.95
N LEU A 612 29.93 -3.24 -4.23
CA LEU A 612 28.89 -3.77 -3.33
C LEU A 612 29.47 -4.21 -1.98
N LEU A 613 30.57 -4.97 -1.97
CA LEU A 613 31.15 -5.48 -0.72
C LEU A 613 31.66 -4.36 0.21
N GLN A 614 32.27 -3.32 -0.35
CA GLN A 614 32.71 -2.12 0.40
C GLN A 614 31.54 -1.38 1.07
N ASN A 615 30.34 -1.43 0.47
CA ASN A 615 29.12 -0.79 0.99
C ASN A 615 28.19 -1.78 1.69
N SER A 616 28.62 -3.03 1.90
CA SER A 616 27.77 -4.09 2.44
C SER A 616 27.69 -4.06 3.97
N THR A 617 26.46 -4.17 4.47
CA THR A 617 26.16 -4.52 5.86
C THR A 617 25.59 -5.94 5.91
N ASP A 618 25.26 -6.44 7.11
CA ASP A 618 24.57 -7.73 7.22
C ASP A 618 23.19 -7.70 6.56
N ALA A 619 22.55 -6.52 6.45
CA ALA A 619 21.26 -6.38 5.78
C ALA A 619 21.32 -6.74 4.29
N MET A 620 22.44 -6.45 3.61
CA MET A 620 22.65 -6.81 2.18
C MET A 620 22.76 -8.33 1.97
N LYS A 621 23.21 -9.07 2.99
CA LYS A 621 23.27 -10.54 2.97
C LYS A 621 21.89 -11.12 3.21
N GLU A 622 21.19 -10.61 4.22
CA GLU A 622 19.84 -11.05 4.61
C GLU A 622 18.78 -10.78 3.54
N SER A 623 18.91 -9.67 2.79
CA SER A 623 18.06 -9.35 1.64
C SER A 623 18.38 -10.14 0.36
N GLY A 624 19.44 -10.95 0.34
CA GLY A 624 19.91 -11.61 -0.88
C GLY A 624 20.40 -10.64 -1.97
N THR A 625 20.65 -9.36 -1.65
CA THR A 625 21.01 -8.33 -2.65
C THR A 625 22.25 -8.69 -3.47
N LEU A 626 23.22 -9.38 -2.86
CA LEU A 626 24.43 -9.86 -3.55
C LEU A 626 24.14 -10.85 -4.70
N GLU A 627 22.98 -11.49 -4.73
CA GLU A 627 22.57 -12.41 -5.81
C GLU A 627 22.47 -11.69 -7.17
N ILE A 628 22.35 -10.36 -7.21
CA ILE A 628 22.35 -9.60 -8.46
C ILE A 628 23.65 -9.78 -9.26
N LEU A 629 24.76 -10.09 -8.59
CA LEU A 629 26.07 -10.34 -9.22
C LEU A 629 26.05 -11.57 -10.14
N TYR A 630 25.23 -12.60 -9.86
CA TYR A 630 25.03 -13.73 -10.79
C TYR A 630 24.40 -13.26 -12.12
N GLY A 631 23.63 -12.18 -12.08
CA GLY A 631 23.10 -11.54 -13.29
C GLY A 631 24.17 -10.89 -14.18
N LEU A 632 25.39 -10.67 -13.66
CA LEU A 632 26.47 -9.93 -14.30
C LEU A 632 27.63 -10.82 -14.81
N GLU A 633 27.50 -12.15 -14.74
CA GLU A 633 28.57 -13.12 -15.07
C GLU A 633 29.25 -12.91 -16.44
N GLN A 634 28.56 -12.35 -17.43
CA GLN A 634 29.15 -11.99 -18.72
C GLN A 634 30.33 -10.99 -18.61
N LEU A 635 30.42 -10.23 -17.51
CA LEU A 635 31.54 -9.33 -17.22
C LEU A 635 32.80 -10.06 -16.68
N ALA A 636 32.74 -11.37 -16.42
CA ALA A 636 33.92 -12.14 -16.02
C ALA A 636 35.01 -12.17 -17.12
N TYR A 637 34.59 -12.05 -18.39
CA TYR A 637 35.47 -12.07 -19.57
C TYR A 637 35.42 -10.78 -20.40
N ARG A 638 34.65 -9.77 -19.96
CA ARG A 638 34.44 -8.51 -20.67
C ARG A 638 34.85 -7.32 -19.81
N ARG A 639 35.38 -6.29 -20.46
CA ARG A 639 35.57 -4.95 -19.88
C ARG A 639 34.66 -3.96 -20.57
N MET A 640 34.18 -2.98 -19.81
CA MET A 640 33.26 -1.94 -20.24
C MET A 640 33.96 -0.59 -20.05
N ASP A 641 33.97 0.26 -21.08
CA ASP A 641 34.39 1.66 -20.97
C ASP A 641 33.18 2.56 -20.66
N PHE A 642 33.42 3.86 -20.44
CA PHE A 642 32.36 4.80 -20.08
C PHE A 642 31.26 4.89 -21.14
N GLU A 643 31.60 4.79 -22.43
CA GLU A 643 30.62 4.83 -23.52
C GLU A 643 29.68 3.63 -23.49
N GLU A 644 30.22 2.42 -23.30
CA GLU A 644 29.39 1.24 -23.14
C GLU A 644 28.61 1.27 -21.81
N PHE A 645 29.21 1.71 -20.70
CA PHE A 645 28.53 1.83 -19.41
C PHE A 645 27.36 2.82 -19.48
N ARG A 646 27.53 3.96 -20.15
CA ARG A 646 26.49 4.95 -20.40
C ARG A 646 25.32 4.34 -21.18
N ALA A 647 25.60 3.55 -22.21
CA ALA A 647 24.56 2.81 -22.95
C ALA A 647 23.91 1.69 -22.10
N ALA A 648 24.64 1.11 -21.15
CA ALA A 648 24.16 0.03 -20.27
C ALA A 648 23.37 0.50 -19.04
N THR A 649 23.47 1.78 -18.67
CA THR A 649 22.87 2.36 -17.45
C THR A 649 21.86 3.47 -17.72
N ILE A 650 21.57 3.75 -18.98
CA ILE A 650 20.52 4.71 -19.35
C ILE A 650 19.12 4.08 -19.20
N SER A 651 18.21 4.78 -18.53
CA SER A 651 16.84 4.33 -18.30
C SER A 651 15.86 5.12 -19.18
N PRO A 652 15.23 4.50 -20.20
CA PRO A 652 14.23 5.16 -21.03
C PRO A 652 13.08 5.76 -20.20
N TYR A 653 12.53 5.01 -19.22
CA TYR A 653 11.44 5.48 -18.37
C TYR A 653 11.78 6.77 -17.61
N GLN A 654 13.01 6.89 -17.10
CA GLN A 654 13.42 8.06 -16.32
C GLN A 654 13.74 9.27 -17.20
N LEU A 655 14.14 9.04 -18.45
CA LEU A 655 14.23 10.10 -19.46
C LEU A 655 12.84 10.52 -19.98
N GLU A 656 11.86 9.63 -20.06
CA GLU A 656 10.45 10.04 -20.31
C GLU A 656 9.88 10.94 -19.19
N ALA A 657 10.57 11.10 -18.06
CA ALA A 657 10.19 11.99 -16.98
C ALA A 657 10.78 13.40 -17.11
N VAL A 658 11.81 13.61 -17.96
CA VAL A 658 12.44 14.94 -18.12
C VAL A 658 11.71 15.76 -19.18
N ALA A 659 11.59 17.07 -18.97
CA ALA A 659 10.81 17.95 -19.84
C ALA A 659 11.27 17.94 -21.32
N ARG A 660 12.53 17.60 -21.59
CA ARG A 660 13.13 17.54 -22.94
C ARG A 660 13.12 16.15 -23.58
N TRP A 661 12.30 15.22 -23.07
CA TRP A 661 12.19 13.86 -23.60
C TRP A 661 12.02 13.81 -25.13
N GLU A 662 11.15 14.66 -25.69
CA GLU A 662 10.88 14.66 -27.14
C GLU A 662 12.12 15.02 -27.96
N GLU A 663 12.89 16.02 -27.53
CA GLU A 663 14.15 16.40 -28.18
C GLU A 663 15.17 15.26 -28.10
N ILE A 664 15.35 14.67 -26.91
CA ILE A 664 16.26 13.55 -26.67
C ILE A 664 15.88 12.34 -27.53
N ALA A 665 14.59 11.99 -27.60
CA ALA A 665 14.09 10.86 -28.36
C ALA A 665 14.25 11.04 -29.88
N ASN A 666 14.04 12.26 -30.41
CA ASN A 666 14.28 12.58 -31.81
C ASN A 666 15.78 12.49 -32.16
N THR A 667 16.65 13.16 -31.40
CA THR A 667 18.12 13.11 -31.63
C THR A 667 18.66 11.68 -31.46
N ALA A 668 18.15 10.93 -30.50
CA ALA A 668 18.49 9.51 -30.33
C ALA A 668 18.08 8.67 -31.54
N PHE A 669 16.91 8.95 -32.12
CA PHE A 669 16.44 8.25 -33.31
C PHE A 669 17.28 8.59 -34.56
N GLU A 670 17.75 9.84 -34.71
CA GLU A 670 18.68 10.21 -35.78
C GLU A 670 20.01 9.42 -35.70
N TYR A 671 20.58 9.27 -34.50
CA TYR A 671 21.75 8.40 -34.30
C TYR A 671 21.43 6.92 -34.58
N PHE A 672 20.22 6.47 -34.22
CA PHE A 672 19.79 5.10 -34.46
C PHE A 672 19.60 4.83 -35.96
N GLU A 673 18.99 5.73 -36.74
CA GLU A 673 18.85 5.62 -38.20
C GLU A 673 20.18 5.36 -38.93
N GLN A 674 21.26 5.98 -38.43
CA GLN A 674 22.60 5.91 -39.02
C GLN A 674 23.37 4.64 -38.63
N GLU A 675 23.39 4.25 -37.35
CA GLU A 675 24.26 3.18 -36.84
C GLU A 675 23.53 1.89 -36.41
N GLY A 676 22.21 1.89 -36.25
CA GLY A 676 21.48 0.78 -35.60
C GLY A 676 20.17 0.32 -36.24
N ASN A 677 19.45 1.19 -36.95
CA ASN A 677 18.14 0.85 -37.50
C ASN A 677 18.29 0.06 -38.81
N ARG A 678 18.22 -1.26 -38.67
CA ARG A 678 18.18 -2.23 -39.77
C ARG A 678 16.75 -2.51 -40.21
N ALA A 679 16.58 -2.98 -41.45
CA ALA A 679 15.32 -3.60 -41.84
C ALA A 679 15.06 -4.84 -40.94
N ILE A 680 13.81 -4.99 -40.51
CA ILE A 680 13.37 -6.03 -39.59
C ILE A 680 11.93 -6.43 -39.91
N THR A 681 11.66 -7.74 -39.88
CA THR A 681 10.31 -8.31 -40.03
C THR A 681 9.50 -8.20 -38.73
N ILE A 682 8.18 -8.36 -38.81
CA ILE A 682 7.32 -8.39 -37.61
C ILE A 682 7.69 -9.57 -36.71
N GLU A 683 8.05 -10.71 -37.30
CA GLU A 683 8.44 -11.93 -36.63
C GLU A 683 9.81 -11.78 -35.92
N GLU A 684 10.80 -11.17 -36.58
CA GLU A 684 12.07 -10.83 -35.92
C GLU A 684 11.88 -9.81 -34.80
N LEU A 685 11.07 -8.76 -35.00
CA LEU A 685 10.81 -7.76 -33.97
C LEU A 685 10.06 -8.37 -32.78
N ALA A 686 9.16 -9.31 -33.03
CA ALA A 686 8.51 -10.10 -31.98
C ALA A 686 9.53 -10.95 -31.20
N GLN A 687 10.48 -11.60 -31.87
CA GLN A 687 11.57 -12.33 -31.21
C GLN A 687 12.49 -11.41 -30.39
N GLU A 688 12.89 -10.26 -30.93
CA GLU A 688 13.70 -9.24 -30.24
C GLU A 688 12.98 -8.69 -28.98
N MET A 689 11.65 -8.73 -28.97
CA MET A 689 10.79 -8.35 -27.84
C MET A 689 10.38 -9.51 -26.92
N ASN A 690 10.81 -10.76 -27.21
CA ASN A 690 10.38 -12.00 -26.54
C ASN A 690 8.85 -12.22 -26.52
N LEU A 691 8.17 -11.95 -27.64
CA LEU A 691 6.72 -12.14 -27.82
C LEU A 691 6.39 -13.54 -28.37
N SER A 692 5.37 -14.19 -27.81
CA SER A 692 4.83 -15.47 -28.29
C SER A 692 3.62 -15.30 -29.24
N SER A 693 3.41 -16.30 -30.11
CA SER A 693 2.81 -16.09 -31.44
C SER A 693 1.29 -16.18 -31.54
N ALA A 694 0.59 -15.22 -30.94
CA ALA A 694 -0.84 -14.99 -31.23
C ALA A 694 -1.29 -13.51 -31.24
N ALA A 695 -0.60 -12.61 -30.53
CA ALA A 695 -1.06 -11.23 -30.32
C ALA A 695 -0.06 -10.13 -30.71
N TYR A 696 1.17 -10.47 -31.14
CA TYR A 696 2.19 -9.46 -31.42
C TYR A 696 1.93 -8.62 -32.67
N TYR A 697 1.28 -9.18 -33.70
CA TYR A 697 1.11 -8.51 -34.98
C TYR A 697 0.37 -7.18 -34.82
N SER A 698 -0.74 -7.17 -34.09
CA SER A 698 -1.52 -5.98 -33.76
C SER A 698 -0.85 -5.01 -32.78
N ILE A 699 0.28 -5.38 -32.17
CA ILE A 699 1.03 -4.53 -31.25
C ILE A 699 2.17 -3.81 -31.98
N VAL A 700 2.86 -4.49 -32.90
CA VAL A 700 4.10 -4.00 -33.53
C VAL A 700 4.01 -3.72 -35.03
N CYS A 701 2.89 -3.98 -35.71
CA CYS A 701 2.75 -3.68 -37.14
C CYS A 701 3.03 -2.19 -37.46
N ASP A 702 2.52 -1.29 -36.63
CA ASP A 702 2.64 0.17 -36.81
C ASP A 702 4.03 0.71 -36.36
N TRP A 703 4.89 -0.16 -35.82
CA TRP A 703 6.23 0.19 -35.37
C TRP A 703 7.25 0.12 -36.51
N ILE A 704 6.93 -0.59 -37.60
CA ILE A 704 7.81 -0.78 -38.75
C ILE A 704 7.30 0.08 -39.91
N ARG A 705 8.20 0.82 -40.56
CA ARG A 705 7.90 1.67 -41.71
C ARG A 705 7.66 0.82 -42.96
N PRO A 706 6.53 0.97 -43.68
CA PRO A 706 6.29 0.25 -44.94
C PRO A 706 7.27 0.58 -46.07
N SER A 707 7.97 1.72 -45.99
CA SER A 707 8.89 2.21 -47.03
C SER A 707 10.19 1.41 -47.15
N ASP A 708 10.73 0.95 -46.02
CA ASP A 708 12.09 0.42 -45.91
C ASP A 708 12.23 -0.71 -44.86
N GLY A 709 11.14 -1.11 -44.21
CA GLY A 709 11.13 -2.19 -43.22
C GLY A 709 11.88 -1.86 -41.92
N LYS A 710 12.26 -0.60 -41.69
CA LYS A 710 12.96 -0.14 -40.48
C LYS A 710 11.97 0.29 -39.39
N LEU A 711 12.42 0.38 -38.14
CA LEU A 711 11.58 0.94 -37.07
C LEU A 711 11.25 2.42 -37.34
N SER A 712 10.02 2.85 -37.09
CA SER A 712 9.63 4.27 -37.02
C SER A 712 10.11 4.90 -35.71
N LEU A 713 10.01 6.23 -35.55
CA LEU A 713 10.30 6.89 -34.26
C LEU A 713 9.40 6.35 -33.14
N LEU A 714 8.13 6.08 -33.44
CA LEU A 714 7.20 5.40 -32.53
C LEU A 714 7.69 3.98 -32.21
N GLY A 715 8.08 3.22 -33.24
CA GLY A 715 8.63 1.88 -33.07
C GLY A 715 9.90 1.86 -32.20
N TYR A 716 10.81 2.80 -32.42
CA TYR A 716 12.04 2.98 -31.64
C TYR A 716 11.73 3.31 -30.18
N THR A 717 10.89 4.32 -29.91
CA THR A 717 10.54 4.71 -28.54
C THR A 717 9.79 3.61 -27.79
N LYS A 718 8.91 2.84 -28.44
CA LYS A 718 8.29 1.65 -27.81
C LYS A 718 9.30 0.51 -27.63
N PHE A 719 10.16 0.25 -28.60
CA PHE A 719 11.22 -0.77 -28.52
C PHE A 719 12.21 -0.49 -27.38
N LEU A 720 12.55 0.78 -27.11
CA LEU A 720 13.39 1.17 -25.96
C LEU A 720 12.81 0.68 -24.61
N HIS A 721 11.49 0.70 -24.44
CA HIS A 721 10.84 0.30 -23.19
C HIS A 721 10.69 -1.22 -23.02
N GLY A 722 10.70 -1.98 -24.12
CA GLY A 722 10.43 -3.43 -24.11
C GLY A 722 8.97 -3.74 -23.78
N LEU A 723 8.68 -4.99 -23.43
CA LEU A 723 7.35 -5.37 -22.93
C LEU A 723 7.16 -4.93 -21.48
N THR A 724 6.02 -4.30 -21.23
CA THR A 724 5.58 -4.00 -19.86
C THR A 724 4.48 -4.97 -19.46
N VAL A 725 4.79 -5.85 -18.51
CA VAL A 725 3.81 -6.75 -17.88
C VAL A 725 2.82 -5.89 -17.07
N GLY A 726 1.75 -5.45 -17.75
CA GLY A 726 0.75 -4.55 -17.19
C GLY A 726 -0.13 -3.83 -18.21
N TYR A 727 0.31 -3.66 -19.46
CA TYR A 727 -0.44 -2.93 -20.50
C TYR A 727 -1.23 -3.82 -21.49
N VAL A 728 -1.51 -5.07 -21.13
CA VAL A 728 -2.38 -5.99 -21.91
C VAL A 728 -3.77 -6.12 -21.25
N SER A 729 -4.41 -4.98 -20.98
CA SER A 729 -5.87 -4.88 -20.86
C SER A 729 -6.36 -3.45 -20.94
N LEU A 730 -7.28 -3.21 -21.90
CA LEU A 730 -8.22 -2.09 -21.98
C LEU A 730 -7.61 -0.67 -22.06
N GLY A 731 -7.57 -0.12 -23.28
CA GLY A 731 -7.10 1.25 -23.51
C GLY A 731 -7.31 1.78 -24.93
N ALA A 732 -8.42 1.43 -25.59
CA ALA A 732 -8.78 2.08 -26.85
C ALA A 732 -9.27 3.52 -26.55
N GLY A 733 -8.53 4.51 -27.06
CA GLY A 733 -8.87 5.93 -26.97
C GLY A 733 -8.35 6.63 -25.71
N HIS A 734 -7.35 7.51 -25.90
CA HIS A 734 -7.31 8.90 -25.41
C HIS A 734 -6.11 9.62 -26.06
N SER A 735 -6.25 9.92 -27.35
CA SER A 735 -5.29 10.71 -28.11
C SER A 735 -5.43 12.20 -27.80
N ASN A 736 -4.73 12.69 -26.78
CA ASN A 736 -4.60 14.13 -26.51
C ASN A 736 -3.52 14.78 -27.40
N TYR A 737 -3.67 14.66 -28.71
CA TYR A 737 -3.02 15.57 -29.67
C TYR A 737 -3.95 16.76 -29.91
N LYS A 738 -3.72 17.87 -29.19
CA LYS A 738 -4.30 19.16 -29.58
C LYS A 738 -3.52 19.73 -30.76
N SER A 739 -3.89 19.31 -31.96
CA SER A 739 -3.43 19.90 -33.21
C SER A 739 -4.03 21.29 -33.42
N ASN A 740 -3.35 22.33 -32.93
CA ASN A 740 -3.59 23.69 -33.38
C ASN A 740 -2.88 23.92 -34.72
N LEU A 741 -3.60 23.67 -35.82
CA LEU A 741 -3.22 24.15 -37.15
C LEU A 741 -4.49 24.64 -37.85
N SER A 742 -4.74 25.93 -37.68
CA SER A 742 -5.65 26.70 -38.51
C SER A 742 -5.18 26.68 -39.96
N LEU A 743 -6.08 26.42 -40.90
CA LEU A 743 -6.01 26.92 -42.26
C LEU A 743 -7.42 26.97 -42.85
N GLU A 744 -7.70 28.03 -43.59
CA GLU A 744 -9.04 28.45 -44.02
C GLU A 744 -9.44 27.75 -45.32
N CYS A 745 -10.71 27.34 -45.43
CA CYS A 745 -11.65 27.51 -46.57
C CYS A 745 -12.88 26.62 -46.39
#